data_AF-A0A2V2SBN1-F1
#
_entry.id   AF-A0A2V2SBN1-F1
#
_cell.length_a   1.000
_cell.length_b   1.000
_cell.length_c   1.000
_cell.angle_alpha   90.00
_cell.angle_beta   90.00
_cell.angle_gamma   90.00
#
_symmetry.space_group_name_H-M   'P 1'
#
loop_
_entity.id
_entity.type
_entity.pdbx_description
1 polymer ?
#
loop_
_entity_poly.entity_id
_entity_poly.type
_entity_poly.pdbx_seq_one_letter_code
_entity_poly.pdbx_strand_id
1 'polypeptide(L)'
;MDELIKAGADVNVISRNGDTALLTAVTEHKRKLVKRLLDAGADVNVKGRVICGDISQPEMDEKGGVVEFHVPRTPIAEDSSPLIVAVRRGYADIAALLIKAGADLEGTDRDGFTALAHAQRRNSLPAAEAELSSADQEFFAPHIRALKRNNEKIVKLLLDAGAKPPKYPEGSPGAAWLTAAVQGNCESLQKLMAEGLDVNTKVRKDNGSQRTALMEAAENGQLEAVQLLIRAGARVDEQCGQSWEDDQNRTALMHAIEAGDCQIVQALLNAGASASIEDGDGRTPLHYAAERGDVDLIRMLVKAGAKVDASKKEGTPLGEAVAHVNAVKALLELGADPNPTTRDGFTPLFVAAQEGCVETVKTLLEAGARAPVKGRLSPLEAASAEGHDEIVKLLLKGEASAKGATKFAKGAPAALVNAAFFGKTAVVRSLLKAGADPNQANEDQFTPLMAAVRGENLELVHIFLNAGAEVNATNDEGLTALDLAFDNIKAVKDQAHFLESMGKMEAETRKAVGQIKKMGKEDEITRMLAEAGGKRATDLKGAKKPIVPEPEPNLEQEPEVPDFSEAAKAASFQEAIKEVAQLCNYNPRPLSNEEGDSLAGCVFFRVSTERCEDIIRKHHESLLTRGCYLFRKKRGYTSGKDELALLPTRDWRLVLQANQTNGANCGLYTEDIIAWLEKLEKEQPFLLTGAGFDWCEGRFTTPIKNAPKLAKAMYKFCPDIVDQGIGDVGSLATELKKKQRFFFWWD
;
A
#
# COMPACT_ATOMS: atom_id res chain seq x y z
N MET A 1 -54.17 -6.24 5.96
CA MET A 1 -53.80 -6.99 7.18
C MET A 1 -55.02 -7.38 8.00
N ASP A 2 -55.88 -6.44 8.42
CA ASP A 2 -57.07 -6.77 9.24
C ASP A 2 -57.98 -7.82 8.60
N GLU A 3 -58.14 -7.79 7.27
CA GLU A 3 -58.89 -8.80 6.53
C GLU A 3 -58.20 -10.18 6.55
N LEU A 4 -56.85 -10.22 6.52
CA LEU A 4 -56.08 -11.46 6.59
C LEU A 4 -56.13 -12.08 7.99
N ILE A 5 -56.00 -11.26 9.04
CA ILE A 5 -56.14 -11.69 10.43
C ILE A 5 -57.56 -12.22 10.68
N LYS A 6 -58.60 -11.52 10.17
CA LYS A 6 -59.99 -11.99 10.25
C LYS A 6 -60.23 -13.28 9.46
N ALA A 7 -59.50 -13.51 8.38
CA ALA A 7 -59.55 -14.73 7.59
C ALA A 7 -58.77 -15.91 8.22
N GLY A 8 -58.13 -15.72 9.38
CA GLY A 8 -57.39 -16.75 10.10
C GLY A 8 -55.95 -16.96 9.61
N ALA A 9 -55.34 -15.96 8.97
CA ALA A 9 -53.94 -16.04 8.57
C ALA A 9 -53.01 -16.12 9.79
N ASP A 10 -52.05 -17.05 9.76
CA ASP A 10 -51.01 -17.17 10.78
C ASP A 10 -50.03 -15.99 10.70
N VAL A 11 -49.92 -15.23 11.81
CA VAL A 11 -49.10 -14.03 11.91
C VAL A 11 -47.61 -14.34 12.18
N ASN A 12 -47.28 -15.60 12.49
CA ASN A 12 -45.92 -16.06 12.82
C ASN A 12 -45.21 -16.77 11.67
N VAL A 13 -45.79 -16.73 10.46
CA VAL A 13 -45.15 -17.30 9.27
C VAL A 13 -43.79 -16.64 9.02
N ILE A 14 -42.77 -17.47 8.84
CA ILE A 14 -41.39 -17.06 8.56
C ILE A 14 -41.20 -17.04 7.04
N SER A 15 -40.69 -15.92 6.51
CA SER A 15 -40.36 -15.79 5.08
C SER A 15 -39.14 -16.64 4.71
N ARG A 16 -38.87 -16.80 3.40
CA ARG A 16 -37.64 -17.47 2.93
C ARG A 16 -36.35 -16.80 3.43
N ASN A 17 -36.42 -15.54 3.84
CA ASN A 17 -35.28 -14.77 4.34
C ASN A 17 -35.16 -14.85 5.88
N GLY A 18 -36.05 -15.57 6.56
CA GLY A 18 -36.05 -15.71 8.02
C GLY A 18 -36.82 -14.61 8.77
N ASP A 19 -37.59 -13.77 8.07
CA ASP A 19 -38.33 -12.65 8.67
C ASP A 19 -39.78 -13.01 9.00
N THR A 20 -40.27 -12.55 10.15
CA THR A 20 -41.71 -12.55 10.47
C THR A 20 -42.35 -11.21 10.16
N ALA A 21 -43.69 -11.20 10.01
CA ALA A 21 -44.45 -9.97 9.83
C ALA A 21 -44.21 -8.95 10.95
N LEU A 22 -43.99 -9.41 12.19
CA LEU A 22 -43.65 -8.57 13.34
C LEU A 22 -42.28 -7.92 13.18
N LEU A 23 -41.26 -8.71 12.81
CA LEU A 23 -39.89 -8.23 12.66
C LEU A 23 -39.78 -7.19 11.52
N THR A 24 -40.48 -7.42 10.40
CA THR A 24 -40.59 -6.44 9.31
C THR A 24 -41.33 -5.18 9.75
N ALA A 25 -42.46 -5.31 10.45
CA ALA A 25 -43.22 -4.15 10.92
C ALA A 25 -42.45 -3.27 11.93
N VAL A 26 -41.62 -3.89 12.77
CA VAL A 26 -40.71 -3.18 13.69
C VAL A 26 -39.61 -2.46 12.91
N THR A 27 -39.00 -3.14 11.93
CA THR A 27 -37.93 -2.59 11.09
C THR A 27 -38.38 -1.33 10.33
N GLU A 28 -39.61 -1.33 9.82
CA GLU A 28 -40.18 -0.22 9.05
C GLU A 28 -40.90 0.86 9.90
N HIS A 29 -40.75 0.83 11.23
CA HIS A 29 -41.41 1.76 12.16
C HIS A 29 -42.96 1.80 12.05
N LYS A 30 -43.61 0.67 11.70
CA LYS A 30 -45.07 0.59 11.53
C LYS A 30 -45.77 0.33 12.86
N ARG A 31 -45.66 1.24 13.84
CA ARG A 31 -46.20 1.08 15.20
C ARG A 31 -47.65 0.54 15.28
N LYS A 32 -48.58 1.07 14.47
CA LYS A 32 -49.98 0.62 14.45
C LYS A 32 -50.09 -0.85 14.02
N LEU A 33 -49.26 -1.27 13.07
CA LEU A 33 -49.19 -2.64 12.58
C LEU A 33 -48.55 -3.55 13.63
N VAL A 34 -47.45 -3.13 14.26
CA VAL A 34 -46.82 -3.86 15.38
C VAL A 34 -47.85 -4.17 16.46
N LYS A 35 -48.60 -3.16 16.91
CA LYS A 35 -49.64 -3.36 17.92
C LYS A 35 -50.68 -4.40 17.47
N ARG A 36 -51.18 -4.30 16.23
CA ARG A 36 -52.17 -5.25 15.69
C ARG A 36 -51.64 -6.67 15.58
N LEU A 37 -50.35 -6.83 15.24
CA LEU A 37 -49.70 -8.14 15.17
C LEU A 37 -49.55 -8.76 16.56
N LEU A 38 -49.12 -7.98 17.55
CA LEU A 38 -49.05 -8.42 18.94
C LEU A 38 -50.44 -8.79 19.49
N ASP A 39 -51.46 -7.96 19.23
CA ASP A 39 -52.85 -8.23 19.61
C ASP A 39 -53.40 -9.51 18.93
N ALA A 40 -52.84 -9.89 17.78
CA ALA A 40 -53.18 -11.11 17.03
C ALA A 40 -52.34 -12.34 17.40
N GLY A 41 -51.46 -12.25 18.41
CA GLY A 41 -50.65 -13.37 18.89
C GLY A 41 -49.31 -13.58 18.16
N ALA A 42 -48.74 -12.53 17.58
CA ALA A 42 -47.39 -12.60 17.04
C ALA A 42 -46.36 -12.86 18.16
N ASP A 43 -45.40 -13.77 17.91
CA ASP A 43 -44.32 -14.10 18.81
C ASP A 43 -43.38 -12.91 18.96
N VAL A 44 -43.43 -12.28 20.14
CA VAL A 44 -42.67 -11.08 20.48
C VAL A 44 -41.15 -11.34 20.56
N ASN A 45 -40.72 -12.60 20.69
CA ASN A 45 -39.33 -12.99 20.88
C ASN A 45 -38.73 -13.73 19.68
N VAL A 46 -39.43 -13.74 18.55
CA VAL A 46 -38.96 -14.41 17.34
C VAL A 46 -37.63 -13.81 16.87
N LYS A 47 -36.61 -14.65 16.76
CA LYS A 47 -35.31 -14.24 16.24
C LYS A 47 -35.30 -14.35 14.72
N GLY A 48 -34.71 -13.35 14.06
CA GLY A 48 -34.58 -13.33 12.61
C GLY A 48 -33.37 -12.54 12.13
N ARG A 49 -33.19 -12.49 10.82
CA ARG A 49 -32.09 -11.81 10.15
C ARG A 49 -32.59 -10.49 9.56
N VAL A 50 -32.21 -9.37 10.18
CA VAL A 50 -32.70 -8.04 9.76
C VAL A 50 -31.56 -7.16 9.32
N ILE A 51 -31.78 -6.42 8.24
CA ILE A 51 -30.92 -5.30 7.87
C ILE A 51 -31.22 -4.14 8.84
N CYS A 52 -30.41 -3.98 9.88
CA CYS A 52 -30.46 -2.80 10.74
C CYS A 52 -29.15 -2.04 10.63
N GLY A 53 -29.10 -1.12 9.67
CA GLY A 53 -28.02 -0.13 9.64
C GLY A 53 -28.00 0.63 10.96
N ASP A 54 -26.83 0.69 11.60
CA ASP A 54 -26.55 1.81 12.47
C ASP A 54 -26.53 3.06 11.59
N ILE A 55 -27.19 4.12 12.05
CA ILE A 55 -27.47 5.30 11.24
C ILE A 55 -26.13 5.97 10.92
N SER A 56 -25.62 5.84 9.69
CA SER A 56 -24.53 6.67 9.15
C SER A 56 -25.06 8.04 8.71
N GLN A 57 -24.16 9.00 8.47
CA GLN A 57 -24.51 10.38 8.09
C GLN A 57 -25.46 10.40 6.87
N PRO A 58 -26.51 11.24 6.87
CA PRO A 58 -27.47 11.30 5.78
C PRO A 58 -26.88 11.96 4.52
N GLU A 59 -27.13 11.39 3.34
CA GLU A 59 -26.82 12.03 2.05
C GLU A 59 -27.94 13.00 1.66
N MET A 60 -27.54 14.19 1.18
CA MET A 60 -28.41 15.34 0.91
C MET A 60 -28.53 15.56 -0.60
N ASP A 61 -29.71 15.93 -1.10
CA ASP A 61 -29.84 16.48 -2.46
C ASP A 61 -29.32 17.92 -2.49
N GLU A 62 -29.17 18.44 -3.71
CA GLU A 62 -28.82 19.83 -4.01
C GLU A 62 -29.77 20.88 -3.39
N LYS A 63 -30.90 20.46 -2.80
CA LYS A 63 -31.88 21.33 -2.12
C LYS A 63 -31.93 21.12 -0.60
N GLY A 64 -31.05 20.29 -0.06
CA GLY A 64 -30.97 20.01 1.38
C GLY A 64 -32.09 19.09 1.92
N GLY A 65 -32.77 18.34 1.04
CA GLY A 65 -33.63 17.23 1.41
C GLY A 65 -32.83 15.95 1.61
N VAL A 66 -33.22 15.12 2.59
CA VAL A 66 -32.64 13.78 2.78
C VAL A 66 -33.13 12.87 1.64
N VAL A 67 -32.23 12.41 0.78
CA VAL A 67 -32.58 11.66 -0.45
C VAL A 67 -32.56 10.17 -0.19
N GLU A 68 -31.54 9.67 0.49
CA GLU A 68 -31.40 8.27 0.83
C GLU A 68 -30.40 8.08 1.98
N PHE A 69 -30.61 7.05 2.80
CA PHE A 69 -29.60 6.61 3.76
C PHE A 69 -28.65 5.64 3.03
N HIS A 70 -27.53 6.14 2.50
CA HIS A 70 -26.46 5.24 2.06
C HIS A 70 -25.73 4.70 3.29
N VAL A 71 -25.81 3.39 3.51
CA VAL A 71 -25.00 2.68 4.51
C VAL A 71 -23.91 1.95 3.73
N PRO A 72 -22.63 2.35 3.83
CA PRO A 72 -21.54 1.52 3.31
C PRO A 72 -21.53 0.26 4.17
N ARG A 73 -21.93 -0.87 3.57
CA ARG A 73 -22.08 -2.19 4.22
C ARG A 73 -23.09 -2.18 5.38
N THR A 74 -24.37 -2.42 5.10
CA THR A 74 -25.39 -2.55 6.15
C THR A 74 -25.03 -3.69 7.12
N PRO A 75 -24.80 -3.42 8.42
CA PRO A 75 -24.68 -4.50 9.40
C PRO A 75 -25.99 -5.27 9.45
N ILE A 76 -25.93 -6.54 9.03
CA ILE A 76 -27.02 -7.48 9.18
C ILE A 76 -27.06 -7.86 10.66
N ALA A 77 -28.13 -7.51 11.37
CA ALA A 77 -28.46 -8.10 12.65
C ALA A 77 -28.91 -9.54 12.39
N GLU A 78 -28.01 -10.49 12.61
CA GLU A 78 -28.37 -11.89 12.61
C GLU A 78 -28.86 -12.30 14.01
N ASP A 79 -29.90 -13.13 14.05
CA ASP A 79 -30.46 -13.69 15.29
C ASP A 79 -30.96 -12.61 16.29
N SER A 80 -31.49 -11.48 15.79
CA SER A 80 -31.98 -10.39 16.64
C SER A 80 -33.48 -10.48 16.90
N SER A 81 -33.88 -10.20 18.14
CA SER A 81 -35.29 -10.10 18.53
C SER A 81 -35.91 -8.77 18.07
N PRO A 82 -37.25 -8.67 17.96
CA PRO A 82 -37.93 -7.42 17.63
C PRO A 82 -37.58 -6.29 18.62
N LEU A 83 -37.34 -6.62 19.90
CA LEU A 83 -36.94 -5.65 20.91
C LEU A 83 -35.55 -5.07 20.62
N ILE A 84 -34.56 -5.92 20.30
CA ILE A 84 -33.21 -5.49 19.93
C ILE A 84 -33.25 -4.60 18.68
N VAL A 85 -34.05 -4.98 17.67
CA VAL A 85 -34.21 -4.17 16.44
C VAL A 85 -34.83 -2.80 16.75
N ALA A 86 -35.88 -2.74 17.57
CA ALA A 86 -36.51 -1.48 17.97
C ALA A 86 -35.52 -0.56 18.71
N VAL A 87 -34.68 -1.11 19.59
CA VAL A 87 -33.62 -0.36 20.29
C VAL A 87 -32.54 0.12 19.33
N ARG A 88 -32.02 -0.76 18.47
CA ARG A 88 -31.05 -0.42 17.43
C ARG A 88 -31.59 0.55 16.38
N ARG A 89 -32.89 0.82 16.36
CA ARG A 89 -33.49 1.87 15.52
C ARG A 89 -33.94 3.12 16.30
N GLY A 90 -33.86 3.10 17.63
CA GLY A 90 -34.24 4.25 18.47
C GLY A 90 -35.76 4.43 18.61
N TYR A 91 -36.54 3.37 18.38
CA TYR A 91 -38.00 3.39 18.36
C TYR A 91 -38.60 3.17 19.75
N ALA A 92 -38.55 4.20 20.60
CA ALA A 92 -38.99 4.13 21.99
C ALA A 92 -40.46 3.71 22.16
N ASP A 93 -41.33 4.12 21.24
CA ASP A 93 -42.76 3.81 21.26
C ASP A 93 -43.07 2.37 20.83
N ILE A 94 -42.28 1.80 19.92
CA ILE A 94 -42.34 0.38 19.55
C ILE A 94 -41.72 -0.49 20.64
N ALA A 95 -40.57 -0.11 21.20
CA ALA A 95 -39.94 -0.82 22.32
C ALA A 95 -40.91 -0.95 23.51
N ALA A 96 -41.65 0.12 23.84
CA ALA A 96 -42.66 0.08 24.89
C ALA A 96 -43.79 -0.93 24.61
N LEU A 97 -44.22 -1.08 23.34
CA LEU A 97 -45.23 -2.08 22.96
C LEU A 97 -44.70 -3.50 23.10
N LEU A 98 -43.46 -3.74 22.69
CA LEU A 98 -42.81 -5.05 22.75
C LEU A 98 -42.58 -5.49 24.21
N ILE A 99 -42.05 -4.58 25.04
CA ILE A 99 -41.88 -4.82 26.49
C ILE A 99 -43.22 -5.18 27.13
N LYS A 100 -44.28 -4.42 26.83
CA LYS A 100 -45.62 -4.69 27.37
C LYS A 100 -46.19 -6.04 26.91
N ALA A 101 -45.80 -6.49 25.72
CA ALA A 101 -46.21 -7.79 25.17
C ALA A 101 -45.36 -8.97 25.68
N GLY A 102 -44.41 -8.74 26.59
CA GLY A 102 -43.59 -9.81 27.19
C GLY A 102 -42.31 -10.12 26.42
N ALA A 103 -41.72 -9.12 25.76
CA ALA A 103 -40.40 -9.26 25.16
C ALA A 103 -39.35 -9.68 26.21
N ASP A 104 -38.49 -10.63 25.85
CA ASP A 104 -37.35 -11.06 26.66
C ASP A 104 -36.32 -9.93 26.72
N LEU A 105 -36.12 -9.41 27.93
CA LEU A 105 -35.22 -8.29 28.19
C LEU A 105 -33.75 -8.73 28.23
N GLU A 106 -33.50 -10.01 28.53
CA GLU A 106 -32.17 -10.59 28.70
C GLU A 106 -31.74 -11.43 27.48
N GLY A 107 -32.64 -11.63 26.52
CA GLY A 107 -32.35 -12.28 25.26
C GLY A 107 -31.27 -11.54 24.48
N THR A 108 -30.30 -12.29 23.95
CA THR A 108 -29.17 -11.75 23.21
C THR A 108 -29.30 -11.97 21.71
N ASP A 109 -28.70 -11.08 20.91
CA ASP A 109 -28.43 -11.35 19.49
C ASP A 109 -27.28 -12.37 19.32
N ARG A 110 -26.89 -12.64 18.06
CA ARG A 110 -25.79 -13.56 17.74
C ARG A 110 -24.45 -13.14 18.39
N ASP A 111 -24.26 -11.86 18.65
CA ASP A 111 -23.04 -11.27 19.21
C ASP A 111 -23.05 -11.23 20.75
N GLY A 112 -24.14 -11.70 21.38
CA GLY A 112 -24.29 -11.76 22.83
C GLY A 112 -24.75 -10.44 23.47
N PHE A 113 -25.26 -9.47 22.69
CA PHE A 113 -25.75 -8.19 23.23
C PHE A 113 -27.24 -8.24 23.58
N THR A 114 -27.59 -7.74 24.76
CA THR A 114 -28.99 -7.51 25.16
C THR A 114 -29.53 -6.19 24.59
N ALA A 115 -30.85 -6.01 24.65
CA ALA A 115 -31.48 -4.74 24.30
C ALA A 115 -30.92 -3.56 25.12
N LEU A 116 -30.64 -3.75 26.41
CA LEU A 116 -30.08 -2.69 27.26
C LEU A 116 -28.63 -2.34 26.90
N ALA A 117 -27.82 -3.33 26.54
CA ALA A 117 -26.45 -3.11 26.09
C ALA A 117 -26.41 -2.24 24.81
N HIS A 118 -27.28 -2.52 23.83
CA HIS A 118 -27.42 -1.69 22.62
C HIS A 118 -27.91 -0.27 22.93
N ALA A 119 -28.86 -0.10 23.85
CA ALA A 119 -29.37 1.21 24.25
C ALA A 119 -28.30 2.08 24.93
N GLN A 120 -27.46 1.47 25.79
CA GLN A 120 -26.40 2.17 26.51
C GLN A 120 -25.21 2.54 25.62
N ARG A 121 -24.80 1.65 24.70
CA ARG A 121 -23.74 1.94 23.70
C ARG A 121 -24.08 3.14 22.82
N ARG A 122 -25.38 3.37 22.55
CA ARG A 122 -25.85 4.56 21.84
C ARG A 122 -25.88 5.82 22.70
N ASN A 123 -26.05 5.67 24.01
CA ASN A 123 -25.98 6.78 24.94
C ASN A 123 -24.53 7.28 25.11
N SER A 124 -23.55 6.41 24.85
CA SER A 124 -22.11 6.71 24.79
C SER A 124 -21.61 7.07 23.39
N LEU A 125 -22.43 7.65 22.51
CA LEU A 125 -21.98 8.35 21.28
C LEU A 125 -21.88 9.89 21.49
N PRO A 126 -20.90 10.43 22.26
CA PRO A 126 -20.61 11.87 22.30
C PRO A 126 -19.92 12.44 21.05
N ALA A 127 -19.37 11.61 20.16
CA ALA A 127 -18.47 12.08 19.10
C ALA A 127 -19.16 12.84 17.96
N ALA A 128 -20.41 12.49 17.61
CA ALA A 128 -21.08 13.06 16.44
C ALA A 128 -21.48 14.54 16.59
N GLU A 129 -21.61 15.08 17.81
CA GLU A 129 -21.85 16.54 18.00
C GLU A 129 -20.56 17.36 17.92
N ALA A 130 -19.43 16.76 18.29
CA ALA A 130 -18.14 17.45 18.39
C ALA A 130 -17.45 17.66 17.02
N GLU A 131 -17.83 16.87 16.01
CA GLU A 131 -17.23 16.90 14.66
C GLU A 131 -18.05 17.71 13.64
N LEU A 132 -19.25 18.18 13.99
CA LEU A 132 -20.10 18.96 13.10
C LEU A 132 -19.68 20.43 13.06
N SER A 133 -19.73 21.05 11.88
CA SER A 133 -19.50 22.49 11.73
C SER A 133 -20.54 23.30 12.52
N SER A 134 -20.24 24.55 12.86
CA SER A 134 -21.17 25.40 13.64
C SER A 134 -22.54 25.60 12.97
N ALA A 135 -22.61 25.53 11.64
CA ALA A 135 -23.85 25.61 10.87
C ALA A 135 -24.63 24.28 10.92
N ASP A 136 -23.93 23.15 10.87
CA ASP A 136 -24.51 21.82 10.99
C ASP A 136 -25.01 21.55 12.42
N GLN A 137 -24.31 22.06 13.43
CA GLN A 137 -24.77 22.00 14.82
C GLN A 137 -26.11 22.70 15.00
N GLU A 138 -26.36 23.83 14.33
CA GLU A 138 -27.63 24.56 14.46
C GLU A 138 -28.79 23.84 13.73
N PHE A 139 -28.50 23.23 12.57
CA PHE A 139 -29.47 22.52 11.74
C PHE A 139 -29.82 21.10 12.26
N PHE A 140 -28.82 20.32 12.70
CA PHE A 140 -28.98 18.92 13.13
C PHE A 140 -29.22 18.74 14.63
N ALA A 141 -28.91 19.74 15.47
CA ALA A 141 -29.13 19.64 16.92
C ALA A 141 -30.55 19.22 17.35
N PRO A 142 -31.65 19.65 16.67
CA PRO A 142 -32.99 19.18 17.02
C PRO A 142 -33.15 17.66 16.84
N HIS A 143 -32.58 17.10 15.77
CA HIS A 143 -32.67 15.67 15.44
C HIS A 143 -31.77 14.83 16.37
N ILE A 144 -30.54 15.27 16.63
CA ILE A 144 -29.63 14.61 17.55
C ILE A 144 -30.19 14.64 18.99
N ARG A 145 -30.74 15.78 19.43
CA ARG A 145 -31.43 15.87 20.73
C ARG A 145 -32.66 14.97 20.79
N ALA A 146 -33.41 14.80 19.70
CA ALA A 146 -34.54 13.89 19.63
C ALA A 146 -34.10 12.41 19.75
N LEU A 147 -33.00 12.03 19.09
CA LEU A 147 -32.41 10.70 19.19
C LEU A 147 -31.89 10.41 20.61
N LYS A 148 -31.15 11.34 21.22
CA LYS A 148 -30.71 11.24 22.62
C LYS A 148 -31.89 11.06 23.58
N ARG A 149 -32.93 11.90 23.46
CA ARG A 149 -34.16 11.79 24.28
C ARG A 149 -34.88 10.46 24.06
N ASN A 150 -34.90 9.91 22.85
CA ASN A 150 -35.51 8.61 22.58
C ASN A 150 -34.68 7.46 23.15
N ASN A 151 -33.34 7.52 23.08
CA ASN A 151 -32.46 6.53 23.70
C ASN A 151 -32.55 6.58 25.24
N GLU A 152 -32.57 7.76 25.85
CA GLU A 152 -32.80 7.93 27.29
C GLU A 152 -34.15 7.32 27.71
N LYS A 153 -35.21 7.54 26.92
CA LYS A 153 -36.51 6.89 27.14
C LYS A 153 -36.43 5.37 27.03
N ILE A 154 -35.70 4.84 26.05
CA ILE A 154 -35.53 3.38 25.87
C ILE A 154 -34.77 2.78 27.05
N VAL A 155 -33.65 3.39 27.46
CA VAL A 155 -32.88 2.94 28.64
C VAL A 155 -33.77 2.94 29.87
N LYS A 156 -34.54 4.02 30.09
CA LYS A 156 -35.49 4.09 31.20
C LYS A 156 -36.57 3.01 31.12
N LEU A 157 -37.19 2.81 29.94
CA LEU A 157 -38.22 1.79 29.73
C LEU A 157 -37.70 0.37 30.04
N LEU A 158 -36.47 0.06 29.62
CA LEU A 158 -35.84 -1.24 29.87
C LEU A 158 -35.55 -1.44 31.37
N LEU A 159 -34.98 -0.44 32.03
CA LEU A 159 -34.68 -0.49 33.46
C LEU A 159 -35.97 -0.57 34.31
N ASP A 160 -36.99 0.22 33.99
CA ASP A 160 -38.30 0.20 34.67
C ASP A 160 -39.00 -1.16 34.48
N ALA A 161 -38.74 -1.85 33.37
CA ALA A 161 -39.24 -3.20 33.11
C ALA A 161 -38.41 -4.31 33.77
N GLY A 162 -37.31 -3.97 34.45
CA GLY A 162 -36.46 -4.90 35.20
C GLY A 162 -35.28 -5.48 34.41
N ALA A 163 -34.92 -4.90 33.26
CA ALA A 163 -33.70 -5.29 32.53
C ALA A 163 -32.47 -5.03 33.40
N LYS A 164 -31.58 -6.02 33.50
CA LYS A 164 -30.38 -5.91 34.33
C LYS A 164 -29.30 -5.12 33.59
N PRO A 165 -28.65 -4.13 34.23
CA PRO A 165 -27.53 -3.42 33.61
C PRO A 165 -26.47 -4.43 33.18
N PRO A 166 -25.86 -4.26 31.98
CA PRO A 166 -24.82 -5.16 31.52
C PRO A 166 -23.70 -5.18 32.55
N LYS A 167 -23.25 -6.38 32.89
CA LYS A 167 -22.21 -6.61 33.89
C LYS A 167 -20.86 -6.00 33.49
N TYR A 168 -20.71 -5.62 32.21
CA TYR A 168 -19.48 -5.13 31.60
C TYR A 168 -19.74 -3.79 30.87
N PRO A 169 -19.07 -2.69 31.27
CA PRO A 169 -19.40 -1.34 30.82
C PRO A 169 -18.91 -0.92 29.42
N GLU A 170 -18.23 -1.78 28.63
CA GLU A 170 -17.72 -1.41 27.29
C GLU A 170 -17.85 -2.46 26.16
N GLY A 171 -18.55 -3.57 26.34
CA GLY A 171 -18.68 -4.55 25.26
C GLY A 171 -19.16 -5.89 25.75
N SER A 172 -19.66 -6.73 24.84
CA SER A 172 -20.16 -8.07 25.14
C SER A 172 -19.13 -8.92 25.90
N PRO A 173 -19.55 -10.03 26.54
CA PRO A 173 -18.62 -11.02 27.08
C PRO A 173 -17.54 -11.44 26.07
N GLY A 174 -17.87 -11.48 24.77
CA GLY A 174 -16.92 -11.74 23.69
C GLY A 174 -15.88 -10.63 23.47
N ALA A 175 -16.25 -9.36 23.56
CA ALA A 175 -15.30 -8.25 23.46
C ALA A 175 -14.35 -8.18 24.67
N ALA A 176 -14.87 -8.43 25.87
CA ALA A 176 -14.06 -8.57 27.08
C ALA A 176 -13.14 -9.80 27.01
N TRP A 177 -13.61 -10.90 26.40
CA TRP A 177 -12.84 -12.12 26.18
C TRP A 177 -11.62 -11.89 25.28
N LEU A 178 -11.81 -11.29 24.11
CA LEU A 178 -10.68 -10.98 23.22
C LEU A 178 -9.76 -9.92 23.84
N THR A 179 -10.30 -8.87 24.47
CA THR A 179 -9.48 -7.84 25.13
C THR A 179 -8.62 -8.44 26.24
N ALA A 180 -9.16 -9.34 27.04
CA ALA A 180 -8.39 -10.05 28.08
C ALA A 180 -7.29 -10.92 27.46
N ALA A 181 -7.54 -11.56 26.31
CA ALA A 181 -6.54 -12.34 25.60
C ALA A 181 -5.41 -11.46 25.02
N VAL A 182 -5.76 -10.34 24.39
CA VAL A 182 -4.80 -9.33 23.87
C VAL A 182 -3.91 -8.79 24.98
N GLN A 183 -4.49 -8.50 26.15
CA GLN A 183 -3.77 -7.96 27.31
C GLN A 183 -3.04 -9.01 28.15
N GLY A 184 -3.20 -10.31 27.85
CA GLY A 184 -2.66 -11.40 28.68
C GLY A 184 -3.30 -11.50 30.07
N ASN A 185 -4.48 -10.91 30.29
CA ASN A 185 -5.14 -10.86 31.58
C ASN A 185 -5.78 -12.22 31.93
N CYS A 186 -4.94 -13.12 32.45
CA CYS A 186 -5.31 -14.49 32.81
C CYS A 186 -6.44 -14.56 33.85
N GLU A 187 -6.50 -13.63 34.80
CA GLU A 187 -7.57 -13.58 35.81
C GLU A 187 -8.93 -13.31 35.16
N SER A 188 -8.97 -12.36 34.22
CA SER A 188 -10.19 -12.03 33.48
C SER A 188 -10.64 -13.18 32.57
N LEU A 189 -9.69 -13.86 31.91
CA LEU A 189 -9.99 -15.07 31.14
C LEU A 189 -10.57 -16.17 32.05
N GLN A 190 -9.93 -16.48 33.18
CA GLN A 190 -10.42 -17.49 34.13
C GLN A 190 -11.82 -17.16 34.65
N LYS A 191 -12.07 -15.90 34.98
CA LYS A 191 -13.38 -15.44 35.44
C LYS A 191 -14.45 -15.63 34.37
N LEU A 192 -14.18 -15.23 33.12
CA LEU A 192 -15.13 -15.38 32.02
C LEU A 192 -15.44 -16.85 31.71
N MET A 193 -14.45 -17.74 31.78
CA MET A 193 -14.66 -19.19 31.66
C MET A 193 -15.50 -19.75 32.82
N ALA A 194 -15.23 -19.32 34.06
CA ALA A 194 -16.01 -19.73 35.23
C ALA A 194 -17.48 -19.23 35.18
N GLU A 195 -17.73 -18.12 34.47
CA GLU A 195 -19.07 -17.60 34.18
C GLU A 195 -19.77 -18.33 33.04
N GLY A 196 -19.14 -19.36 32.45
CA GLY A 196 -19.73 -20.25 31.45
C GLY A 196 -19.42 -19.87 30.00
N LEU A 197 -18.51 -18.93 29.75
CA LEU A 197 -18.07 -18.61 28.39
C LEU A 197 -17.23 -19.78 27.83
N ASP A 198 -17.59 -20.28 26.65
CA ASP A 198 -16.82 -21.32 25.97
C ASP A 198 -15.45 -20.78 25.56
N VAL A 199 -14.37 -21.48 25.94
CA VAL A 199 -12.99 -21.14 25.60
C VAL A 199 -12.78 -21.03 24.07
N ASN A 200 -13.57 -21.76 23.29
CA ASN A 200 -13.51 -21.78 21.83
C ASN A 200 -14.44 -20.77 21.15
N THR A 201 -15.01 -19.83 21.93
CA THR A 201 -15.88 -18.78 21.38
C THR A 201 -15.13 -18.00 20.30
N LYS A 202 -15.69 -18.00 19.09
CA LYS A 202 -15.27 -17.13 18.00
C LYS A 202 -15.99 -15.79 18.09
N VAL A 203 -15.22 -14.72 18.18
CA VAL A 203 -15.73 -13.35 18.26
C VAL A 203 -15.40 -12.65 16.95
N ARG A 204 -16.40 -12.00 16.35
CA ARG A 204 -16.24 -11.24 15.12
C ARG A 204 -15.61 -9.88 15.42
N LYS A 205 -14.54 -9.54 14.72
CA LYS A 205 -13.91 -8.20 14.76
C LYS A 205 -14.54 -7.27 13.72
N ASP A 206 -14.22 -5.99 13.82
CA ASP A 206 -14.73 -4.95 12.92
C ASP A 206 -14.37 -5.22 11.45
N ASN A 207 -13.22 -5.84 11.18
CA ASN A 207 -12.82 -6.26 9.84
C ASN A 207 -13.58 -7.49 9.30
N GLY A 208 -14.47 -8.07 10.10
CA GLY A 208 -15.28 -9.23 9.74
C GLY A 208 -14.62 -10.58 10.05
N SER A 209 -13.33 -10.61 10.39
CA SER A 209 -12.66 -11.84 10.82
C SER A 209 -13.28 -12.40 12.10
N GLN A 210 -13.39 -13.72 12.20
CA GLN A 210 -13.83 -14.39 13.42
C GLN A 210 -12.61 -14.97 14.12
N ARG A 211 -12.27 -14.44 15.29
CA ARG A 211 -11.06 -14.79 16.06
C ARG A 211 -11.42 -15.49 17.36
N THR A 212 -10.57 -16.42 17.80
CA THR A 212 -10.63 -17.00 19.16
C THR A 212 -9.69 -16.23 20.09
N ALA A 213 -9.89 -16.36 21.40
CA ALA A 213 -8.93 -15.82 22.37
C ALA A 213 -7.52 -16.41 22.20
N LEU A 214 -7.41 -17.68 21.77
CA LEU A 214 -6.11 -18.30 21.53
C LEU A 214 -5.35 -17.63 20.39
N MET A 215 -6.04 -17.26 19.31
CA MET A 215 -5.45 -16.52 18.19
C MET A 215 -4.96 -15.14 18.63
N GLU A 216 -5.79 -14.38 19.35
CA GLU A 216 -5.42 -13.04 19.83
C GLU A 216 -4.25 -13.08 20.82
N ALA A 217 -4.27 -14.04 21.77
CA ALA A 217 -3.17 -14.22 22.70
C ALA A 217 -1.86 -14.60 21.98
N ALA A 218 -1.94 -15.45 20.95
CA ALA A 218 -0.79 -15.84 20.14
C ALA A 218 -0.22 -14.69 19.30
N GLU A 219 -1.09 -13.91 18.65
CA GLU A 219 -0.71 -12.74 17.85
C GLU A 219 -0.06 -11.64 18.70
N ASN A 220 -0.49 -11.49 19.97
CA ASN A 220 -0.02 -10.44 20.88
C ASN A 220 1.09 -10.91 21.83
N GLY A 221 1.71 -12.08 21.63
CA GLY A 221 2.85 -12.51 22.43
C GLY A 221 2.53 -12.88 23.88
N GLN A 222 1.29 -13.27 24.17
CA GLN A 222 0.82 -13.52 25.55
C GLN A 222 0.97 -14.99 25.95
N LEU A 223 2.20 -15.42 26.25
CA LEU A 223 2.53 -16.84 26.52
C LEU A 223 1.70 -17.45 27.67
N GLU A 224 1.55 -16.75 28.79
CA GLU A 224 0.78 -17.24 29.93
C GLU A 224 -0.70 -17.44 29.58
N ALA A 225 -1.28 -16.51 28.82
CA ALA A 225 -2.65 -16.62 28.34
C ALA A 225 -2.81 -17.76 27.35
N VAL A 226 -1.87 -17.94 26.41
CA VAL A 226 -1.85 -19.10 25.50
C VAL A 226 -1.83 -20.41 26.28
N GLN A 227 -0.93 -20.55 27.26
CA GLN A 227 -0.84 -21.76 28.08
C GLN A 227 -2.11 -22.01 28.90
N LEU A 228 -2.71 -20.95 29.45
CA LEU A 228 -3.97 -21.03 30.19
C LEU A 228 -5.10 -21.53 29.27
N LEU A 229 -5.25 -20.94 28.09
CA LEU A 229 -6.30 -21.28 27.13
C LEU A 229 -6.15 -22.73 26.63
N ILE A 230 -4.92 -23.18 26.34
CA ILE A 230 -4.63 -24.58 25.99
C ILE A 230 -5.07 -25.52 27.12
N ARG A 231 -4.68 -25.24 28.37
CA ARG A 231 -5.08 -26.06 29.54
C ARG A 231 -6.59 -26.07 29.75
N ALA A 232 -7.28 -24.99 29.39
CA ALA A 232 -8.73 -24.86 29.46
C ALA A 232 -9.47 -25.57 28.29
N GLY A 233 -8.74 -26.18 27.34
CA GLY A 233 -9.33 -26.92 26.23
C GLY A 233 -9.57 -26.11 24.96
N ALA A 234 -8.78 -25.05 24.73
CA ALA A 234 -8.78 -24.34 23.46
C ALA A 234 -8.34 -25.26 22.31
N ARG A 235 -9.07 -25.22 21.19
CA ARG A 235 -8.75 -25.93 19.95
C ARG A 235 -7.62 -25.21 19.24
N VAL A 236 -6.43 -25.83 19.23
CA VAL A 236 -5.19 -25.23 18.72
C VAL A 236 -5.20 -25.00 17.19
N ASP A 237 -5.93 -25.83 16.46
CA ASP A 237 -6.01 -25.82 14.99
C ASP A 237 -7.27 -25.11 14.47
N GLU A 238 -8.00 -24.41 15.33
CA GLU A 238 -9.16 -23.64 14.91
C GLU A 238 -8.71 -22.56 13.92
N GLN A 239 -9.41 -22.43 12.79
CA GLN A 239 -9.14 -21.42 11.76
C GLN A 239 -10.05 -20.20 11.95
N CYS A 240 -9.52 -19.00 11.73
CA CYS A 240 -10.35 -17.80 11.72
C CYS A 240 -11.38 -17.88 10.57
N GLY A 241 -12.56 -17.31 10.79
CA GLY A 241 -13.63 -17.31 9.79
C GLY A 241 -13.36 -16.36 8.63
N GLN A 242 -14.16 -16.47 7.57
CA GLN A 242 -14.02 -15.64 6.37
C GLN A 242 -14.08 -14.14 6.69
N SER A 243 -13.04 -13.40 6.32
CA SER A 243 -12.91 -11.94 6.40
C SER A 243 -13.13 -11.31 5.00
N TRP A 244 -13.03 -9.98 4.88
CA TRP A 244 -12.89 -9.30 3.58
C TRP A 244 -11.44 -8.87 3.31
N GLU A 245 -10.51 -9.28 4.19
CA GLU A 245 -9.07 -8.95 4.21
C GLU A 245 -8.20 -10.23 4.17
N ASP A 246 -6.88 -10.11 3.98
CA ASP A 246 -5.87 -11.17 3.74
C ASP A 246 -5.63 -12.15 4.93
N ASP A 247 -6.52 -12.15 5.92
CA ASP A 247 -6.41 -12.90 7.18
C ASP A 247 -7.27 -14.18 7.17
N GLN A 248 -7.48 -14.78 6.00
CA GLN A 248 -8.44 -15.87 5.80
C GLN A 248 -7.91 -17.20 6.33
N ASN A 249 -8.71 -17.91 7.14
CA ASN A 249 -8.45 -19.27 7.59
C ASN A 249 -7.10 -19.50 8.30
N ARG A 250 -6.46 -18.45 8.83
CA ARG A 250 -5.23 -18.58 9.64
C ARG A 250 -5.51 -19.24 10.99
N THR A 251 -4.53 -20.00 11.50
CA THR A 251 -4.56 -20.63 12.83
C THR A 251 -3.78 -19.81 13.85
N ALA A 252 -3.92 -20.13 15.14
CA ALA A 252 -3.12 -19.51 16.20
C ALA A 252 -1.60 -19.71 15.98
N LEU A 253 -1.19 -20.84 15.38
CA LEU A 253 0.21 -21.12 15.04
C LEU A 253 0.75 -20.13 13.99
N MET A 254 -0.03 -19.81 12.96
CA MET A 254 0.37 -18.84 11.93
C MET A 254 0.53 -17.43 12.52
N HIS A 255 -0.42 -17.00 13.38
CA HIS A 255 -0.32 -15.71 14.07
C HIS A 255 0.90 -15.64 15.00
N ALA A 256 1.22 -16.72 15.71
CA ALA A 256 2.42 -16.77 16.55
C ALA A 256 3.73 -16.65 15.74
N ILE A 257 3.78 -17.28 14.56
CA ILE A 257 4.94 -17.19 13.64
C ILE A 257 5.10 -15.76 13.12
N GLU A 258 3.99 -15.13 12.69
CA GLU A 258 3.98 -13.75 12.22
C GLU A 258 4.38 -12.74 13.31
N ALA A 259 4.00 -13.00 14.56
CA ALA A 259 4.46 -12.24 15.72
C ALA A 259 5.96 -12.47 16.04
N GLY A 260 6.51 -13.63 15.66
CA GLY A 260 7.92 -13.99 15.90
C GLY A 260 8.20 -14.58 17.28
N ASP A 261 7.19 -15.04 18.01
CA ASP A 261 7.37 -15.58 19.36
C ASP A 261 7.60 -17.09 19.33
N CYS A 262 8.88 -17.49 19.33
CA CYS A 262 9.31 -18.89 19.33
C CYS A 262 8.78 -19.70 20.54
N GLN A 263 8.54 -19.06 21.69
CA GLN A 263 8.04 -19.76 22.88
C GLN A 263 6.57 -20.14 22.71
N ILE A 264 5.77 -19.25 22.13
CA ILE A 264 4.37 -19.51 21.81
C ILE A 264 4.25 -20.55 20.70
N VAL A 265 5.06 -20.45 19.64
CA VAL A 265 5.11 -21.46 18.57
C VAL A 265 5.41 -22.84 19.18
N GLN A 266 6.43 -22.94 20.04
CA GLN A 266 6.77 -24.20 20.69
C GLN A 266 5.65 -24.71 21.61
N ALA A 267 4.95 -23.83 22.33
CA ALA A 267 3.82 -24.18 23.18
C ALA A 267 2.65 -24.74 22.36
N LEU A 268 2.32 -24.11 21.23
CA LEU A 268 1.25 -24.55 20.32
C LEU A 268 1.59 -25.90 19.67
N LEU A 269 2.82 -26.08 19.18
CA LEU A 269 3.28 -27.35 18.61
C LEU A 269 3.27 -28.48 19.65
N ASN A 270 3.70 -28.21 20.88
CA ASN A 270 3.63 -29.18 21.98
C ASN A 270 2.18 -29.55 22.36
N ALA A 271 1.24 -28.64 22.13
CA ALA A 271 -0.19 -28.87 22.32
C ALA A 271 -0.86 -29.58 21.12
N GLY A 272 -0.08 -29.94 20.09
CA GLY A 272 -0.55 -30.70 18.93
C GLY A 272 -1.00 -29.85 17.74
N ALA A 273 -0.64 -28.56 17.68
CA ALA A 273 -0.95 -27.72 16.51
C ALA A 273 -0.31 -28.28 15.24
N SER A 274 -1.08 -28.36 14.17
CA SER A 274 -0.62 -28.89 12.88
C SER A 274 0.21 -27.86 12.11
N ALA A 275 1.42 -28.26 11.72
CA ALA A 275 2.30 -27.46 10.86
C ALA A 275 1.95 -27.55 9.36
N SER A 276 0.85 -28.23 8.99
CA SER A 276 0.44 -28.47 7.60
C SER A 276 -0.87 -27.80 7.19
N ILE A 277 -1.55 -27.11 8.11
CA ILE A 277 -2.81 -26.41 7.78
C ILE A 277 -2.51 -25.27 6.82
N GLU A 278 -3.38 -25.11 5.83
CA GLU A 278 -3.31 -24.03 4.83
C GLU A 278 -4.30 -22.92 5.19
N ASP A 279 -3.88 -21.68 5.01
CA ASP A 279 -4.74 -20.50 5.08
C ASP A 279 -5.62 -20.37 3.81
N GLY A 280 -6.34 -19.26 3.65
CA GLY A 280 -7.19 -19.03 2.48
C GLY A 280 -6.44 -18.94 1.15
N ASP A 281 -5.15 -18.62 1.18
CA ASP A 281 -4.28 -18.50 0.00
C ASP A 281 -3.45 -19.77 -0.27
N GLY A 282 -3.62 -20.80 0.56
CA GLY A 282 -2.86 -22.05 0.47
C GLY A 282 -1.51 -21.98 1.20
N ARG A 283 -1.23 -20.93 1.99
CA ARG A 283 0.01 -20.77 2.75
C ARG A 283 -0.01 -21.66 3.98
N THR A 284 1.07 -22.41 4.18
CA THR A 284 1.32 -23.19 5.40
C THR A 284 2.15 -22.38 6.41
N PRO A 285 2.20 -22.77 7.70
CA PRO A 285 3.11 -22.16 8.69
C PRO A 285 4.56 -22.01 8.21
N LEU A 286 5.05 -22.98 7.42
CA LEU A 286 6.41 -22.94 6.88
C LEU A 286 6.61 -21.82 5.84
N HIS A 287 5.58 -21.43 5.08
CA HIS A 287 5.66 -20.28 4.18
C HIS A 287 5.87 -18.97 4.95
N TYR A 288 5.17 -18.78 6.08
CA TYR A 288 5.34 -17.60 6.93
C TYR A 288 6.72 -17.56 7.58
N ALA A 289 7.22 -18.70 8.08
CA ALA A 289 8.56 -18.76 8.65
C ALA A 289 9.65 -18.47 7.60
N ALA A 290 9.45 -18.94 6.36
CA ALA A 290 10.34 -18.70 5.24
C ALA A 290 10.36 -17.22 4.80
N GLU A 291 9.20 -16.59 4.63
CA GLU A 291 9.07 -15.16 4.30
C GLU A 291 9.75 -14.26 5.34
N ARG A 292 9.76 -14.68 6.61
CA ARG A 292 10.44 -13.95 7.69
C ARG A 292 11.94 -14.21 7.78
N GLY A 293 12.44 -15.21 7.05
CA GLY A 293 13.83 -15.63 7.14
C GLY A 293 14.23 -16.31 8.46
N ASP A 294 13.26 -16.75 9.26
CA ASP A 294 13.51 -17.27 10.61
C ASP A 294 13.92 -18.75 10.57
N VAL A 295 15.23 -18.99 10.63
CA VAL A 295 15.84 -20.33 10.56
C VAL A 295 15.38 -21.23 11.69
N ASP A 296 15.20 -20.70 12.90
CA ASP A 296 14.83 -21.50 14.06
C ASP A 296 13.37 -21.98 13.93
N LEU A 297 12.47 -21.10 13.48
CA LEU A 297 11.09 -21.47 13.18
C LEU A 297 11.00 -22.47 12.03
N ILE A 298 11.78 -22.30 10.96
CA ILE A 298 11.85 -23.26 9.84
C ILE A 298 12.23 -24.65 10.37
N ARG A 299 13.30 -24.76 11.16
CA ARG A 299 13.75 -26.05 11.71
C ARG A 299 12.73 -26.64 12.67
N MET A 300 12.10 -25.81 13.49
CA MET A 300 11.07 -26.24 14.45
C MET A 300 9.84 -26.81 13.74
N LEU A 301 9.34 -26.13 12.70
CA LEU A 301 8.17 -26.55 11.93
C LEU A 301 8.43 -27.83 11.12
N VAL A 302 9.59 -27.95 10.48
CA VAL A 302 9.96 -29.18 9.76
C VAL A 302 10.11 -30.36 10.73
N LYS A 303 10.68 -30.15 11.92
CA LYS A 303 10.70 -31.17 12.98
C LYS A 303 9.31 -31.55 13.47
N ALA A 304 8.34 -30.63 13.43
CA ALA A 304 6.94 -30.87 13.72
C ALA A 304 6.14 -31.49 12.55
N GLY A 305 6.82 -31.87 11.45
CA GLY A 305 6.21 -32.56 10.32
C GLY A 305 5.74 -31.67 9.18
N ALA A 306 6.14 -30.39 9.14
CA ALA A 306 5.87 -29.53 7.99
C ALA A 306 6.53 -30.09 6.71
N LYS A 307 5.77 -30.11 5.61
CA LYS A 307 6.31 -30.47 4.30
C LYS A 307 7.19 -29.33 3.79
N VAL A 308 8.48 -29.60 3.57
CA VAL A 308 9.47 -28.62 3.10
C VAL A 308 9.06 -28.01 1.75
N ASP A 309 8.61 -28.84 0.82
CA ASP A 309 8.06 -28.42 -0.48
C ASP A 309 6.53 -28.32 -0.45
N ALA A 310 5.97 -27.74 0.62
CA ALA A 310 4.58 -27.27 0.56
C ALA A 310 4.45 -26.26 -0.60
N SER A 311 3.37 -26.31 -1.36
CA SER A 311 3.19 -25.44 -2.52
C SER A 311 1.81 -24.82 -2.47
N LYS A 312 1.77 -23.49 -2.54
CA LYS A 312 0.57 -22.71 -2.82
C LYS A 312 0.52 -22.32 -4.30
N LYS A 313 -0.56 -21.67 -4.72
CA LYS A 313 -0.73 -21.14 -6.10
C LYS A 313 0.43 -20.26 -6.55
N GLU A 314 1.02 -19.51 -5.63
CA GLU A 314 2.05 -18.50 -5.92
C GLU A 314 3.50 -18.95 -5.63
N GLY A 315 3.75 -20.11 -5.01
CA GLY A 315 5.13 -20.49 -4.67
C GLY A 315 5.30 -21.62 -3.64
N THR A 316 6.56 -21.78 -3.20
CA THR A 316 7.01 -22.73 -2.17
C THR A 316 7.74 -21.96 -1.04
N PRO A 317 7.95 -22.55 0.15
CA PRO A 317 8.74 -21.92 1.20
C PRO A 317 10.14 -21.49 0.72
N LEU A 318 10.79 -22.27 -0.15
CA LEU A 318 12.10 -21.87 -0.71
C LEU A 318 12.00 -20.58 -1.54
N GLY A 319 10.91 -20.39 -2.28
CA GLY A 319 10.64 -19.16 -3.03
C GLY A 319 10.40 -17.95 -2.14
N GLU A 320 9.67 -18.12 -1.03
CA GLU A 320 9.42 -17.04 -0.06
C GLU A 320 10.69 -16.65 0.72
N ALA A 321 11.64 -17.57 0.89
CA ALA A 321 12.88 -17.32 1.61
C ALA A 321 13.97 -16.59 0.80
N VAL A 322 13.74 -16.28 -0.49
CA VAL A 322 14.81 -15.81 -1.41
C VAL A 322 15.59 -14.60 -0.88
N ALA A 323 14.93 -13.65 -0.20
CA ALA A 323 15.57 -12.49 0.41
C ALA A 323 16.45 -12.82 1.64
N HIS A 324 16.35 -14.05 2.17
CA HIS A 324 16.98 -14.49 3.42
C HIS A 324 17.90 -15.69 3.20
N VAL A 325 19.16 -15.42 2.84
CA VAL A 325 20.16 -16.47 2.49
C VAL A 325 20.29 -17.59 3.53
N ASN A 326 20.18 -17.28 4.83
CA ASN A 326 20.29 -18.30 5.89
C ASN A 326 19.06 -19.22 5.93
N ALA A 327 17.87 -18.69 5.65
CA ALA A 327 16.65 -19.48 5.52
C ALA A 327 16.69 -20.36 4.26
N VAL A 328 17.20 -19.83 3.13
CA VAL A 328 17.46 -20.61 1.91
C VAL A 328 18.40 -21.78 2.20
N LYS A 329 19.54 -21.53 2.86
CA LYS A 329 20.48 -22.59 3.27
C LYS A 329 19.79 -23.64 4.14
N ALA A 330 19.03 -23.21 5.16
CA ALA A 330 18.34 -24.12 6.06
C ALA A 330 17.30 -24.98 5.32
N LEU A 331 16.50 -24.40 4.42
CA LEU A 331 15.51 -25.14 3.64
C LEU A 331 16.16 -26.17 2.70
N LEU A 332 17.25 -25.79 2.03
CA LEU A 332 18.03 -26.70 1.17
C LEU A 332 18.67 -27.84 1.98
N GLU A 333 19.23 -27.55 3.16
CA GLU A 333 19.75 -28.57 4.09
C GLU A 333 18.65 -29.54 4.57
N LEU A 334 17.42 -29.04 4.69
CA LEU A 334 16.24 -29.82 5.06
C LEU A 334 15.62 -30.58 3.87
N GLY A 335 16.21 -30.48 2.68
CA GLY A 335 15.84 -31.25 1.50
C GLY A 335 14.84 -30.57 0.57
N ALA A 336 14.69 -29.25 0.63
CA ALA A 336 13.90 -28.50 -0.36
C ALA A 336 14.41 -28.77 -1.78
N ASP A 337 13.49 -28.93 -2.73
CA ASP A 337 13.85 -28.93 -4.15
C ASP A 337 14.49 -27.56 -4.48
N PRO A 338 15.69 -27.48 -5.07
CA PRO A 338 16.29 -26.20 -5.50
C PRO A 338 15.65 -25.63 -6.78
N ASN A 339 14.79 -26.37 -7.48
CA ASN A 339 14.18 -25.98 -8.76
C ASN A 339 12.63 -25.93 -8.75
N PRO A 340 11.95 -25.45 -7.69
CA PRO A 340 10.51 -25.36 -7.71
C PRO A 340 10.10 -24.26 -8.69
N THR A 341 8.97 -24.45 -9.35
CA THR A 341 8.42 -23.46 -10.28
C THR A 341 7.07 -22.96 -9.77
N THR A 342 6.86 -21.65 -9.79
CA THR A 342 5.52 -21.06 -9.66
C THR A 342 4.64 -21.46 -10.85
N ARG A 343 3.35 -21.12 -10.81
CA ARG A 343 2.44 -21.34 -11.94
C ARG A 343 2.93 -20.70 -13.24
N ASP A 344 3.62 -19.56 -13.14
CA ASP A 344 4.18 -18.83 -14.27
C ASP A 344 5.57 -19.33 -14.70
N GLY A 345 6.07 -20.39 -14.05
CA GLY A 345 7.36 -21.01 -14.38
C GLY A 345 8.57 -20.34 -13.75
N PHE A 346 8.38 -19.38 -12.83
CA PHE A 346 9.49 -18.72 -12.14
C PHE A 346 10.10 -19.63 -11.06
N THR A 347 11.43 -19.63 -10.98
CA THR A 347 12.20 -20.40 -9.99
C THR A 347 12.75 -19.47 -8.89
N PRO A 348 13.12 -19.98 -7.71
CA PRO A 348 13.83 -19.19 -6.71
C PRO A 348 15.10 -18.53 -7.25
N LEU A 349 15.80 -19.20 -8.18
CA LEU A 349 16.98 -18.66 -8.85
C LEU A 349 16.62 -17.45 -9.74
N PHE A 350 15.46 -17.49 -10.41
CA PHE A 350 14.95 -16.36 -11.18
C PHE A 350 14.68 -15.16 -10.28
N VAL A 351 13.92 -15.34 -9.20
CA VAL A 351 13.57 -14.25 -8.27
C VAL A 351 14.85 -13.69 -7.63
N ALA A 352 15.76 -14.54 -7.17
CA ALA A 352 17.03 -14.09 -6.59
C ALA A 352 17.89 -13.29 -7.58
N ALA A 353 17.84 -13.65 -8.87
CA ALA A 353 18.56 -12.97 -9.93
C ALA A 353 17.92 -11.61 -10.29
N GLN A 354 16.59 -11.51 -10.26
CA GLN A 354 15.85 -10.27 -10.46
C GLN A 354 16.09 -9.28 -9.30
N GLU A 355 15.98 -9.75 -8.07
CA GLU A 355 16.11 -8.93 -6.85
C GLU A 355 17.58 -8.59 -6.47
N GLY A 356 18.57 -9.04 -7.24
CA GLY A 356 19.97 -8.71 -6.94
C GLY A 356 20.58 -9.46 -5.74
N CYS A 357 19.99 -10.58 -5.33
CA CYS A 357 20.39 -11.35 -4.15
C CYS A 357 21.61 -12.26 -4.42
N VAL A 358 22.81 -11.68 -4.55
CA VAL A 358 24.07 -12.37 -4.92
C VAL A 358 24.33 -13.66 -4.14
N GLU A 359 24.22 -13.62 -2.80
CA GLU A 359 24.57 -14.78 -1.97
C GLU A 359 23.49 -15.88 -1.98
N THR A 360 22.24 -15.49 -2.19
CA THR A 360 21.16 -16.45 -2.44
C THR A 360 21.38 -17.13 -3.79
N VAL A 361 21.71 -16.38 -4.85
CA VAL A 361 22.05 -16.95 -6.17
C VAL A 361 23.19 -17.95 -6.04
N LYS A 362 24.28 -17.58 -5.37
CA LYS A 362 25.42 -18.49 -5.16
C LYS A 362 25.01 -19.77 -4.43
N THR A 363 24.25 -19.63 -3.33
CA THR A 363 23.76 -20.76 -2.54
C THR A 363 22.86 -21.70 -3.37
N LEU A 364 21.94 -21.13 -4.17
CA LEU A 364 21.05 -21.90 -5.04
C LEU A 364 21.84 -22.64 -6.14
N LEU A 365 22.80 -21.98 -6.77
CA LEU A 365 23.67 -22.61 -7.79
C LEU A 365 24.51 -23.75 -7.19
N GLU A 366 25.07 -23.57 -5.99
CA GLU A 366 25.80 -24.61 -5.26
C GLU A 366 24.91 -25.82 -4.92
N ALA A 367 23.62 -25.57 -4.64
CA ALA A 367 22.62 -26.62 -4.41
C ALA A 367 22.08 -27.26 -5.71
N GLY A 368 22.55 -26.84 -6.89
CA GLY A 368 22.15 -27.41 -8.16
C GLY A 368 20.87 -26.82 -8.75
N ALA A 369 20.49 -25.61 -8.35
CA ALA A 369 19.48 -24.82 -9.06
C ALA A 369 19.93 -24.58 -10.50
N ARG A 370 19.01 -24.70 -11.44
CA ARG A 370 19.22 -24.57 -12.88
C ARG A 370 18.38 -23.42 -13.40
N ALA A 371 18.90 -22.72 -14.40
CA ALA A 371 18.08 -21.82 -15.18
C ALA A 371 16.92 -22.63 -15.81
N PRO A 372 15.65 -22.23 -15.61
CA PRO A 372 14.54 -22.91 -16.25
C PRO A 372 14.71 -22.86 -17.78
N VAL A 373 14.55 -24.01 -18.43
CA VAL A 373 14.54 -24.13 -19.90
C VAL A 373 13.15 -23.81 -20.47
N LYS A 374 12.14 -23.63 -19.61
CA LYS A 374 10.74 -23.40 -19.97
C LYS A 374 10.12 -22.28 -19.15
N GLY A 375 10.27 -21.06 -19.64
CA GLY A 375 9.65 -19.80 -19.22
C GLY A 375 9.96 -18.75 -20.29
N ARG A 376 9.21 -17.64 -20.37
CA ARG A 376 9.54 -16.55 -21.33
C ARG A 376 10.84 -15.82 -20.98
N LEU A 377 11.21 -15.77 -19.69
CA LEU A 377 12.38 -15.01 -19.21
C LEU A 377 13.31 -15.88 -18.36
N SER A 378 14.63 -15.86 -18.64
CA SER A 378 15.64 -16.61 -17.86
C SER A 378 16.21 -15.79 -16.68
N PRO A 379 16.82 -16.44 -15.65
CA PRO A 379 17.50 -15.71 -14.56
C PRO A 379 18.63 -14.81 -15.08
N LEU A 380 19.30 -15.23 -16.17
CA LEU A 380 20.33 -14.43 -16.82
C LEU A 380 19.73 -13.17 -17.45
N GLU A 381 18.61 -13.30 -18.17
CA GLU A 381 17.89 -12.15 -18.74
C GLU A 381 17.38 -11.18 -17.68
N ALA A 382 16.84 -11.69 -16.57
CA ALA A 382 16.38 -10.86 -15.45
C ALA A 382 17.55 -10.07 -14.84
N ALA A 383 18.64 -10.74 -14.45
CA ALA A 383 19.82 -10.08 -13.91
C ALA A 383 20.43 -9.07 -14.90
N SER A 384 20.38 -9.38 -16.21
CA SER A 384 20.89 -8.49 -17.25
C SER A 384 20.03 -7.25 -17.47
N ALA A 385 18.70 -7.38 -17.41
CA ALA A 385 17.77 -6.26 -17.51
C ALA A 385 17.88 -5.30 -16.32
N GLU A 386 18.04 -5.85 -15.11
CA GLU A 386 18.15 -5.06 -13.88
C GLU A 386 19.54 -4.44 -13.68
N GLY A 387 20.59 -5.04 -14.26
CA GLY A 387 21.96 -4.53 -14.19
C GLY A 387 22.85 -5.21 -13.15
N HIS A 388 22.46 -6.39 -12.66
CA HIS A 388 23.18 -7.13 -11.61
C HIS A 388 24.40 -7.87 -12.16
N ASP A 389 25.45 -7.12 -12.51
CA ASP A 389 26.66 -7.61 -13.18
C ASP A 389 27.35 -8.79 -12.46
N GLU A 390 27.39 -8.80 -11.13
CA GLU A 390 28.00 -9.90 -10.39
C GLU A 390 27.17 -11.19 -10.49
N ILE A 391 25.84 -11.08 -10.46
CA ILE A 391 24.93 -12.22 -10.68
C ILE A 391 25.08 -12.74 -12.10
N VAL A 392 25.17 -11.86 -13.09
CA VAL A 392 25.44 -12.25 -14.49
C VAL A 392 26.73 -13.09 -14.58
N LYS A 393 27.83 -12.65 -13.94
CA LYS A 393 29.07 -13.45 -13.91
C LYS A 393 28.90 -14.79 -13.20
N LEU A 394 28.16 -14.84 -12.09
CA LEU A 394 27.88 -16.09 -11.36
C LEU A 394 27.08 -17.07 -12.21
N LEU A 395 26.02 -16.60 -12.88
CA LEU A 395 25.17 -17.41 -13.75
C LEU A 395 25.96 -17.96 -14.95
N LEU A 396 26.74 -17.11 -15.63
CA LEU A 396 27.61 -17.53 -16.73
C LEU A 396 28.64 -18.60 -16.32
N LYS A 397 29.22 -18.45 -15.12
CA LYS A 397 30.16 -19.45 -14.57
C LYS A 397 29.45 -20.76 -14.19
N GLY A 398 28.24 -20.67 -13.62
CA GLY A 398 27.41 -21.81 -13.25
C GLY A 398 27.01 -22.65 -14.48
N GLU A 399 26.57 -22.00 -15.55
CA GLU A 399 26.20 -22.65 -16.81
C GLU A 399 27.37 -23.39 -17.46
N ALA A 400 28.58 -22.81 -17.44
CA ALA A 400 29.79 -23.44 -17.97
C ALA A 400 30.21 -24.70 -17.20
N SER A 401 29.79 -24.85 -15.93
CA SER A 401 30.14 -25.98 -15.06
C SER A 401 29.16 -27.17 -15.14
N ALA A 402 27.96 -26.96 -15.71
CA ALA A 402 26.97 -28.01 -15.87
C ALA A 402 27.41 -29.00 -16.96
N LYS A 403 27.62 -30.27 -16.59
CA LYS A 403 27.99 -31.36 -17.52
C LYS A 403 26.92 -31.52 -18.62
N GLY A 404 27.13 -30.87 -19.76
CA GLY A 404 26.21 -30.85 -20.90
C GLY A 404 26.07 -29.49 -21.61
N ALA A 405 26.68 -28.41 -21.12
CA ALA A 405 26.60 -27.09 -21.75
C ALA A 405 27.53 -26.97 -22.97
N THR A 406 27.03 -27.31 -24.15
CA THR A 406 27.61 -26.85 -25.42
C THR A 406 26.68 -25.80 -26.04
N LYS A 407 27.24 -24.61 -26.29
CA LYS A 407 26.63 -23.37 -26.82
C LYS A 407 25.76 -22.62 -25.81
N PHE A 408 26.19 -21.39 -25.52
CA PHE A 408 25.49 -20.32 -24.79
C PHE A 408 23.98 -20.52 -24.81
N ALA A 409 23.38 -20.63 -23.63
CA ALA A 409 21.96 -20.94 -23.46
C ALA A 409 21.08 -20.02 -24.33
N LYS A 410 19.92 -20.51 -24.75
CA LYS A 410 18.93 -19.76 -25.55
C LYS A 410 18.59 -18.34 -25.03
N GLY A 411 18.85 -18.05 -23.75
CA GLY A 411 18.62 -16.75 -23.13
C GLY A 411 19.77 -15.74 -23.21
N ALA A 412 20.98 -16.14 -23.60
CA ALA A 412 22.11 -15.21 -23.73
C ALA A 412 21.90 -14.09 -24.77
N PRO A 413 21.24 -14.34 -25.94
CA PRO A 413 20.89 -13.29 -26.89
C PRO A 413 19.93 -12.26 -26.30
N ALA A 414 18.85 -12.71 -25.67
CA ALA A 414 17.88 -11.84 -25.01
C ALA A 414 18.51 -11.06 -23.84
N ALA A 415 19.41 -11.67 -23.08
CA ALA A 415 20.14 -11.01 -22.00
C ALA A 415 21.01 -9.85 -22.51
N LEU A 416 21.75 -10.04 -23.61
CA LEU A 416 22.57 -8.98 -24.21
C LEU A 416 21.72 -7.86 -24.81
N VAL A 417 20.62 -8.21 -25.49
CA VAL A 417 19.66 -7.26 -26.06
C VAL A 417 18.96 -6.45 -24.96
N ASN A 418 18.49 -7.09 -23.88
CA ASN A 418 17.84 -6.40 -22.77
C ASN A 418 18.82 -5.48 -22.03
N ALA A 419 20.03 -5.96 -21.72
CA ALA A 419 21.07 -5.13 -21.11
C ALA A 419 21.42 -3.92 -21.98
N ALA A 420 21.43 -4.09 -23.31
CA ALA A 420 21.66 -3.01 -24.24
C ALA A 420 20.53 -1.98 -24.25
N PHE A 421 19.28 -2.45 -24.27
CA PHE A 421 18.08 -1.61 -24.26
C PHE A 421 17.98 -0.77 -22.98
N PHE A 422 18.23 -1.37 -21.82
CA PHE A 422 18.18 -0.69 -20.52
C PHE A 422 19.48 0.03 -20.14
N GLY A 423 20.45 0.14 -21.05
CA GLY A 423 21.66 0.94 -20.81
C GLY A 423 22.66 0.33 -19.82
N LYS A 424 22.62 -0.98 -19.55
CA LYS A 424 23.44 -1.65 -18.53
C LYS A 424 24.86 -1.95 -19.04
N THR A 425 25.67 -0.91 -19.19
CA THR A 425 27.04 -0.98 -19.77
C THR A 425 27.94 -2.04 -19.14
N ALA A 426 27.96 -2.17 -17.81
CA ALA A 426 28.80 -3.15 -17.12
C ALA A 426 28.42 -4.59 -17.49
N VAL A 427 27.12 -4.89 -17.49
CA VAL A 427 26.57 -6.19 -17.90
C VAL A 427 26.89 -6.49 -19.36
N VAL A 428 26.71 -5.54 -20.27
CA VAL A 428 27.05 -5.70 -21.70
C VAL A 428 28.52 -6.07 -21.86
N ARG A 429 29.43 -5.39 -21.16
CA ARG A 429 30.86 -5.71 -21.19
C ARG A 429 31.14 -7.12 -20.66
N SER A 430 30.48 -7.54 -19.58
CA SER A 430 30.62 -8.89 -19.02
C SER A 430 30.11 -9.97 -19.98
N LEU A 431 28.97 -9.76 -20.63
CA LEU A 431 28.40 -10.68 -21.63
C LEU A 431 29.29 -10.80 -22.88
N LEU A 432 29.75 -9.68 -23.44
CA LEU A 432 30.67 -9.69 -24.58
C LEU A 432 32.00 -10.37 -24.23
N LYS A 433 32.56 -10.10 -23.04
CA LYS A 433 33.77 -10.76 -22.54
C LYS A 433 33.57 -12.27 -22.35
N ALA A 434 32.36 -12.70 -22.01
CA ALA A 434 32.01 -14.11 -21.92
C ALA A 434 31.82 -14.78 -23.29
N GLY A 435 31.85 -14.02 -24.39
CA GLY A 435 31.72 -14.52 -25.75
C GLY A 435 30.31 -14.43 -26.33
N ALA A 436 29.43 -13.60 -25.76
CA ALA A 436 28.14 -13.30 -26.37
C ALA A 436 28.36 -12.65 -27.75
N ASP A 437 27.62 -13.13 -28.75
CA ASP A 437 27.71 -12.63 -30.12
C ASP A 437 27.02 -11.26 -30.22
N PRO A 438 27.73 -10.17 -30.59
CA PRO A 438 27.16 -8.83 -30.72
C PRO A 438 26.13 -8.70 -31.86
N ASN A 439 25.98 -9.73 -32.70
CA ASN A 439 25.05 -9.79 -33.82
C ASN A 439 23.85 -10.70 -33.60
N GLN A 440 23.85 -11.49 -32.53
CA GLN A 440 22.79 -12.47 -32.30
C GLN A 440 21.53 -11.77 -31.79
N ALA A 441 20.47 -11.82 -32.60
CA ALA A 441 19.19 -11.23 -32.27
C ALA A 441 18.37 -12.07 -31.29
N ASN A 442 17.43 -11.41 -30.58
CA ASN A 442 16.43 -12.07 -29.73
C ASN A 442 15.27 -12.67 -30.56
N GLU A 443 14.20 -13.13 -29.90
CA GLU A 443 13.04 -13.74 -30.57
C GLU A 443 12.29 -12.78 -31.53
N ASP A 444 12.41 -11.47 -31.32
CA ASP A 444 11.81 -10.41 -32.16
C ASP A 444 12.77 -9.90 -33.26
N GLN A 445 13.84 -10.65 -33.54
CA GLN A 445 14.95 -10.26 -34.42
C GLN A 445 15.62 -8.93 -34.05
N PHE A 446 15.54 -8.51 -32.79
CA PHE A 446 16.20 -7.32 -32.31
C PHE A 446 17.67 -7.61 -31.98
N THR A 447 18.60 -6.92 -32.63
CA THR A 447 20.05 -7.06 -32.37
C THR A 447 20.47 -6.19 -31.17
N PRO A 448 21.60 -6.51 -30.50
CA PRO A 448 22.14 -5.67 -29.44
C PRO A 448 22.40 -4.21 -29.88
N LEU A 449 22.82 -3.99 -31.12
CA LEU A 449 23.01 -2.65 -31.68
C LEU A 449 21.67 -1.90 -31.84
N MET A 450 20.62 -2.56 -32.33
CA MET A 450 19.27 -1.98 -32.40
C MET A 450 18.74 -1.61 -31.01
N ALA A 451 19.01 -2.46 -30.01
CA ALA A 451 18.68 -2.20 -28.61
C ALA A 451 19.41 -1.00 -28.03
N ALA A 452 20.71 -0.88 -28.26
CA ALA A 452 21.48 0.28 -27.82
C ALA A 452 20.99 1.59 -28.46
N VAL A 453 20.57 1.54 -29.74
CA VAL A 453 19.99 2.70 -30.44
C VAL A 453 18.62 3.05 -29.87
N ARG A 454 17.74 2.06 -29.68
CA ARG A 454 16.39 2.28 -29.15
C ARG A 454 16.40 2.75 -27.69
N GLY A 455 17.36 2.29 -26.91
CA GLY A 455 17.65 2.75 -25.54
C GLY A 455 18.50 4.02 -25.46
N GLU A 456 18.78 4.67 -26.60
CA GLU A 456 19.47 5.97 -26.72
C GLU A 456 20.86 6.03 -26.03
N ASN A 457 21.56 4.89 -25.95
CA ASN A 457 22.84 4.79 -25.26
C ASN A 457 24.03 4.78 -26.25
N LEU A 458 24.58 5.96 -26.49
CA LEU A 458 25.71 6.18 -27.41
C LEU A 458 26.98 5.38 -27.02
N GLU A 459 27.26 5.23 -25.72
CA GLU A 459 28.42 4.44 -25.27
C GLU A 459 28.25 2.97 -25.70
N LEU A 460 27.06 2.41 -25.51
CA LEU A 460 26.74 1.04 -25.93
C LEU A 460 26.77 0.88 -27.44
N VAL A 461 26.30 1.87 -28.21
CA VAL A 461 26.46 1.89 -29.67
C VAL A 461 27.95 1.78 -30.04
N HIS A 462 28.82 2.57 -29.43
CA HIS A 462 30.27 2.47 -29.65
C HIS A 462 30.82 1.08 -29.27
N ILE A 463 30.40 0.54 -28.12
CA ILE A 463 30.85 -0.78 -27.67
C ILE A 463 30.47 -1.87 -28.68
N PHE A 464 29.23 -1.87 -29.18
CA PHE A 464 28.78 -2.85 -30.16
C PHE A 464 29.45 -2.68 -31.53
N LEU A 465 29.63 -1.45 -32.02
CA LEU A 465 30.38 -1.20 -33.26
C LEU A 465 31.83 -1.68 -33.14
N ASN A 466 32.50 -1.39 -32.02
CA ASN A 466 33.85 -1.88 -31.76
C ASN A 466 33.92 -3.40 -31.60
N ALA A 467 32.82 -4.03 -31.15
CA ALA A 467 32.68 -5.49 -31.09
C ALA A 467 32.36 -6.13 -32.46
N GLY A 468 32.18 -5.34 -33.52
CA GLY A 468 31.89 -5.84 -34.87
C GLY A 468 30.40 -6.05 -35.16
N ALA A 469 29.52 -5.22 -34.59
CA ALA A 469 28.09 -5.28 -34.84
C ALA A 469 27.72 -4.99 -36.31
N GLU A 470 26.79 -5.78 -36.86
CA GLU A 470 26.25 -5.67 -38.20
C GLU A 470 25.24 -4.52 -38.28
N VAL A 471 25.72 -3.38 -38.76
CA VAL A 471 24.93 -2.13 -38.85
C VAL A 471 23.71 -2.20 -39.75
N ASN A 472 23.68 -3.16 -40.69
CA ASN A 472 22.62 -3.32 -41.69
C ASN A 472 21.74 -4.56 -41.44
N ALA A 473 21.87 -5.23 -40.28
CA ALA A 473 20.90 -6.24 -39.87
C ALA A 473 19.52 -5.61 -39.78
N THR A 474 18.47 -6.39 -40.03
CA THR A 474 17.07 -5.94 -39.97
C THR A 474 16.28 -6.77 -38.98
N ASN A 475 15.38 -6.14 -38.21
CA ASN A 475 14.42 -6.85 -37.36
C ASN A 475 13.27 -7.46 -38.19
N ASP A 476 12.26 -8.04 -37.52
CA ASP A 476 11.08 -8.64 -38.18
C ASP A 476 10.25 -7.64 -38.98
N GLU A 477 10.35 -6.34 -38.68
CA GLU A 477 9.71 -5.25 -39.40
C GLU A 477 10.52 -4.78 -40.62
N GLY A 478 11.71 -5.33 -40.83
CA GLY A 478 12.63 -4.93 -41.89
C GLY A 478 13.42 -3.65 -41.58
N LEU A 479 13.40 -3.18 -40.32
CA LEU A 479 14.07 -1.95 -39.88
C LEU A 479 15.51 -2.24 -39.45
N THR A 480 16.44 -1.42 -39.91
CA THR A 480 17.84 -1.40 -39.44
C THR A 480 18.00 -0.57 -38.18
N ALA A 481 19.16 -0.68 -37.51
CA ALA A 481 19.51 0.22 -36.40
C ALA A 481 19.43 1.71 -36.81
N LEU A 482 19.75 2.03 -38.07
CA LEU A 482 19.62 3.38 -38.60
C LEU A 482 18.14 3.80 -38.78
N ASP A 483 17.30 2.89 -39.26
CA ASP A 483 15.86 3.17 -39.41
C ASP A 483 15.20 3.42 -38.04
N LEU A 484 15.58 2.65 -37.02
CA LEU A 484 15.11 2.86 -35.64
C LEU A 484 15.58 4.20 -35.06
N ALA A 485 16.80 4.63 -35.36
CA ALA A 485 17.28 5.97 -35.01
C ALA A 485 16.43 7.05 -35.68
N PHE A 486 16.07 6.87 -36.96
CA PHE A 486 15.21 7.79 -37.69
C PHE A 486 13.76 7.79 -37.18
N ASP A 487 13.21 6.65 -36.77
CA ASP A 487 11.87 6.56 -36.20
C ASP A 487 11.79 7.24 -34.83
N ASN A 488 12.84 7.15 -34.00
CA ASN A 488 12.95 7.97 -32.78
C ASN A 488 12.92 9.46 -33.13
N ILE A 489 13.73 9.89 -34.10
CA ILE A 489 13.78 11.28 -34.59
C ILE A 489 12.42 11.73 -35.16
N LYS A 490 11.75 10.86 -35.91
CA LYS A 490 10.46 11.15 -36.53
C LYS A 490 9.35 11.23 -35.48
N ALA A 491 9.28 10.32 -34.52
CA ALA A 491 8.31 10.39 -33.43
C ALA A 491 8.45 11.70 -32.65
N VAL A 492 9.68 12.11 -32.33
CA VAL A 492 9.98 13.38 -31.65
C VAL A 492 9.62 14.58 -32.54
N LYS A 493 9.92 14.55 -33.84
CA LYS A 493 9.55 15.61 -34.79
C LYS A 493 8.05 15.70 -35.05
N ASP A 494 7.35 14.58 -35.15
CA ASP A 494 5.90 14.51 -35.35
C ASP A 494 5.17 14.96 -34.08
N GLN A 495 5.68 14.62 -32.89
CA GLN A 495 5.21 15.16 -31.62
C GLN A 495 5.47 16.67 -31.54
N ALA A 496 6.65 17.15 -31.95
CA ALA A 496 6.97 18.58 -32.01
C ALA A 496 6.09 19.34 -33.02
N HIS A 497 5.87 18.78 -34.22
CA HIS A 497 5.00 19.36 -35.25
C HIS A 497 3.51 19.31 -34.86
N PHE A 498 3.06 18.26 -34.19
CA PHE A 498 1.71 18.19 -33.63
C PHE A 498 1.50 19.31 -32.59
N LEU A 499 2.48 19.52 -31.70
CA LEU A 499 2.47 20.61 -30.72
C LEU A 499 2.57 22.00 -31.39
N GLU A 500 3.36 22.16 -32.45
CA GLU A 500 3.41 23.38 -33.26
C GLU A 500 2.10 23.67 -34.00
N SER A 501 1.43 22.64 -34.53
CA SER A 501 0.18 22.75 -35.28
C SER A 501 -1.00 23.18 -34.40
N MET A 502 -0.91 22.97 -33.08
CA MET A 502 -1.87 23.47 -32.10
C MET A 502 -1.69 24.97 -31.76
N GLY A 503 -0.72 25.67 -32.36
CA GLY A 503 -0.58 27.12 -32.26
C GLY A 503 -0.17 27.66 -30.88
N LYS A 504 0.17 26.78 -29.93
CA LYS A 504 0.70 27.15 -28.61
C LYS A 504 2.23 27.20 -28.69
N MET A 505 2.76 28.37 -29.01
CA MET A 505 4.20 28.61 -28.89
C MET A 505 4.57 28.91 -27.43
N GLU A 506 4.38 27.92 -26.55
CA GLU A 506 4.75 27.98 -25.15
C GLU A 506 6.28 27.85 -25.01
N ALA A 507 6.84 28.43 -23.95
CA ALA A 507 8.29 28.47 -23.72
C ALA A 507 8.91 27.05 -23.63
N GLU A 508 8.10 26.05 -23.29
CA GLU A 508 8.42 24.62 -23.28
C GLU A 508 8.59 24.06 -24.68
N THR A 509 7.76 24.43 -25.65
CA THR A 509 7.92 24.03 -27.07
C THR A 509 9.24 24.55 -27.64
N ARG A 510 9.65 25.78 -27.25
CA ARG A 510 10.93 26.38 -27.67
C ARG A 510 12.13 25.79 -26.92
N LYS A 511 11.94 25.32 -25.67
CA LYS A 511 12.93 24.59 -24.87
C LYS A 511 13.12 23.17 -25.36
N ALA A 512 12.06 22.43 -25.67
CA ALA A 512 12.08 21.10 -26.25
C ALA A 512 12.75 21.10 -27.62
N VAL A 513 12.38 22.02 -28.53
CA VAL A 513 13.07 22.22 -29.81
C VAL A 513 14.54 22.67 -29.63
N GLY A 514 14.85 23.38 -28.53
CA GLY A 514 16.21 23.76 -28.16
C GLY A 514 17.05 22.64 -27.53
N GLN A 515 16.44 21.74 -26.77
CA GLN A 515 17.03 20.52 -26.23
C GLN A 515 17.25 19.48 -27.33
N ILE A 516 16.28 19.31 -28.25
CA ILE A 516 16.43 18.51 -29.48
C ILE A 516 17.60 19.01 -30.33
N LYS A 517 17.84 20.33 -30.40
CA LYS A 517 19.04 20.90 -31.07
C LYS A 517 20.34 20.79 -30.25
N LYS A 518 20.26 20.57 -28.94
CA LYS A 518 21.41 20.41 -28.02
C LYS A 518 21.75 18.94 -27.76
N MET A 519 20.84 17.99 -28.01
CA MET A 519 21.04 16.54 -27.99
C MET A 519 21.90 16.07 -29.17
N GLY A 520 23.07 16.66 -29.36
CA GLY A 520 24.03 16.34 -30.43
C GLY A 520 24.60 14.91 -30.40
N LYS A 521 24.10 14.04 -29.51
CA LYS A 521 24.39 12.60 -29.49
C LYS A 521 23.70 11.85 -30.65
N GLU A 522 22.57 12.35 -31.15
CA GLU A 522 21.78 11.68 -32.22
C GLU A 522 22.32 11.91 -33.63
N ASP A 523 22.79 13.14 -33.92
CA ASP A 523 23.54 13.45 -35.16
C ASP A 523 24.84 12.63 -35.20
N GLU A 524 25.42 12.35 -34.03
CA GLU A 524 26.60 11.51 -33.86
C GLU A 524 26.31 10.03 -34.08
N ILE A 525 25.22 9.46 -33.51
CA ILE A 525 24.75 8.09 -33.82
C ILE A 525 24.48 7.94 -35.32
N THR A 526 23.77 8.90 -35.92
CA THR A 526 23.45 8.90 -37.35
C THR A 526 24.72 8.98 -38.20
N ARG A 527 25.67 9.86 -37.84
CA ARG A 527 26.98 9.97 -38.49
C ARG A 527 27.77 8.66 -38.35
N MET A 528 27.82 8.06 -37.17
CA MET A 528 28.57 6.83 -36.92
C MET A 528 28.00 5.63 -37.68
N LEU A 529 26.68 5.45 -37.68
CA LEU A 529 26.02 4.40 -38.45
C LEU A 529 26.21 4.64 -39.96
N ALA A 530 26.20 5.89 -40.42
CA ALA A 530 26.46 6.26 -41.81
C ALA A 530 27.93 6.03 -42.23
N GLU A 531 28.89 6.31 -41.35
CA GLU A 531 30.32 6.07 -41.55
C GLU A 531 30.65 4.57 -41.56
N ALA A 532 29.99 3.78 -40.68
CA ALA A 532 30.16 2.33 -40.61
C ALA A 532 29.43 1.58 -41.75
N GLY A 533 28.29 2.09 -42.23
CA GLY A 533 27.41 1.44 -43.19
C GLY A 533 27.65 1.78 -44.67
N GLY A 534 28.84 2.27 -45.04
CA GLY A 534 29.21 2.81 -46.35
C GLY A 534 28.46 2.24 -47.57
N LYS A 535 27.35 2.91 -47.93
CA LYS A 535 26.76 3.10 -49.28
C LYS A 535 25.35 3.72 -49.31
N ARG A 536 24.68 3.97 -48.17
CA ARG A 536 23.39 4.70 -48.12
C ARG A 536 23.46 6.16 -47.64
N ALA A 537 24.62 6.64 -47.19
CA ALA A 537 24.79 7.98 -46.60
C ALA A 537 24.75 9.16 -47.60
N THR A 538 24.44 8.96 -48.88
CA THR A 538 24.55 10.01 -49.91
C THR A 538 23.34 10.91 -50.11
N ASP A 539 22.25 10.73 -49.37
CA ASP A 539 20.99 11.45 -49.67
C ASP A 539 20.64 12.63 -48.75
N LEU A 540 21.54 13.05 -47.85
CA LEU A 540 21.30 14.22 -46.99
C LEU A 540 22.41 15.28 -47.15
N LYS A 541 22.48 15.91 -48.33
CA LYS A 541 23.22 17.17 -48.51
C LYS A 541 22.33 18.36 -48.19
N GLY A 542 22.55 18.99 -47.04
CA GLY A 542 21.90 20.26 -46.73
C GLY A 542 22.20 20.84 -45.35
N ALA A 543 23.46 20.94 -44.90
CA ALA A 543 23.78 21.71 -43.71
C ALA A 543 25.05 22.54 -43.88
N LYS A 544 24.95 23.83 -43.54
CA LYS A 544 26.05 24.80 -43.51
C LYS A 544 27.04 24.46 -42.40
N LYS A 545 28.31 24.83 -42.63
CA LYS A 545 29.50 24.59 -41.82
C LYS A 545 29.40 25.04 -40.34
N PRO A 546 30.24 24.44 -39.46
CA PRO A 546 30.07 24.40 -38.01
C PRO A 546 30.60 25.65 -37.31
N ILE A 547 30.06 25.92 -36.11
CA ILE A 547 30.65 26.82 -35.12
C ILE A 547 31.34 25.94 -34.07
N VAL A 548 32.60 26.24 -33.79
CA VAL A 548 33.45 25.59 -32.79
C VAL A 548 32.89 25.86 -31.39
N PRO A 549 32.74 24.85 -30.49
CA PRO A 549 32.31 25.11 -29.12
C PRO A 549 33.48 25.59 -28.25
N GLU A 550 33.22 26.62 -27.44
CA GLU A 550 33.98 26.91 -26.21
C GLU A 550 33.66 25.84 -25.14
N PRO A 551 34.54 25.61 -24.14
CA PRO A 551 34.52 24.38 -23.36
C PRO A 551 33.26 24.27 -22.49
N GLU A 552 32.67 23.08 -22.48
CA GLU A 552 31.50 22.76 -21.67
C GLU A 552 31.81 22.80 -20.17
N PRO A 553 30.85 23.23 -19.32
CA PRO A 553 30.91 22.98 -17.89
C PRO A 553 30.61 21.50 -17.63
N ASN A 554 31.44 20.89 -16.78
CA ASN A 554 31.43 19.50 -16.37
C ASN A 554 30.02 19.01 -15.96
N LEU A 555 29.42 18.11 -16.74
CA LEU A 555 28.12 17.46 -16.46
C LEU A 555 28.31 15.94 -16.43
N GLU A 556 29.04 15.46 -15.43
CA GLU A 556 29.15 14.04 -15.09
C GLU A 556 29.20 13.92 -13.55
N GLN A 557 28.05 13.91 -12.89
CA GLN A 557 27.84 13.38 -11.53
C GLN A 557 26.35 13.43 -11.21
N GLU A 558 25.73 12.27 -10.99
CA GLU A 558 24.47 12.22 -10.24
C GLU A 558 24.70 12.90 -8.87
N PRO A 559 23.77 13.72 -8.36
CA PRO A 559 23.96 14.38 -7.08
C PRO A 559 24.12 13.31 -5.99
N GLU A 560 25.31 13.23 -5.39
CA GLU A 560 25.58 12.31 -4.29
C GLU A 560 24.52 12.46 -3.19
N VAL A 561 24.01 11.33 -2.69
CA VAL A 561 23.05 11.32 -1.60
C VAL A 561 23.66 12.03 -0.40
N PRO A 562 22.99 13.05 0.18
CA PRO A 562 23.57 13.78 1.30
C PRO A 562 23.76 12.89 2.54
N ASP A 563 24.98 12.81 3.05
CA ASP A 563 25.29 12.19 4.34
C ASP A 563 25.11 13.19 5.48
N PHE A 564 24.11 12.97 6.32
CA PHE A 564 23.81 13.78 7.48
C PHE A 564 24.35 13.20 8.79
N SER A 565 25.15 12.12 8.76
CA SER A 565 25.57 11.38 9.96
C SER A 565 26.25 12.24 11.03
N GLU A 566 27.13 13.16 10.63
CA GLU A 566 27.78 14.08 11.57
C GLU A 566 26.83 15.18 12.05
N ALA A 567 26.01 15.74 11.15
CA ALA A 567 25.02 16.76 11.50
C ALA A 567 23.94 16.22 12.45
N ALA A 568 23.60 14.93 12.33
CA ALA A 568 22.67 14.23 13.19
C ALA A 568 23.16 14.11 14.65
N LYS A 569 24.46 14.22 14.92
CA LYS A 569 25.02 14.19 16.28
C LYS A 569 24.82 15.51 17.04
N ALA A 570 24.41 16.58 16.36
CA ALA A 570 24.20 17.88 16.99
C ALA A 570 23.13 17.80 18.09
N ALA A 571 23.42 18.37 19.27
CA ALA A 571 22.50 18.38 20.41
C ALA A 571 21.14 19.00 20.06
N SER A 572 21.14 20.07 19.25
CA SER A 572 19.93 20.73 18.76
C SER A 572 19.03 19.82 17.92
N PHE A 573 19.61 18.91 17.14
CA PHE A 573 18.89 17.92 16.33
C PHE A 573 18.39 16.76 17.18
N GLN A 574 19.19 16.27 18.12
CA GLN A 574 18.78 15.25 19.09
C GLN A 574 17.60 15.70 19.98
N GLU A 575 17.57 16.97 20.35
CA GLU A 575 16.42 17.57 21.03
C GLU A 575 15.20 17.69 20.10
N ALA A 576 15.40 18.00 18.82
CA ALA A 576 14.32 18.12 17.84
C ALA A 576 13.66 16.75 17.58
N ILE A 577 14.45 15.68 17.54
CA ILE A 577 13.94 14.30 17.44
C ILE A 577 13.01 13.98 18.61
N LYS A 578 13.40 14.33 19.85
CA LYS A 578 12.58 14.08 21.05
C LYS A 578 11.28 14.89 21.03
N GLU A 579 11.35 16.15 20.60
CA GLU A 579 10.19 17.02 20.48
C GLU A 579 9.21 16.49 19.41
N VAL A 580 9.70 16.18 18.21
CA VAL A 580 8.86 15.65 17.14
C VAL A 580 8.29 14.27 17.50
N ALA A 581 9.05 13.40 18.17
CA ALA A 581 8.56 12.13 18.70
C ALA A 581 7.34 12.31 19.63
N GLN A 582 7.41 13.28 20.55
CA GLN A 582 6.30 13.61 21.46
C GLN A 582 5.08 14.12 20.68
N LEU A 583 5.28 15.00 19.71
CA LEU A 583 4.20 15.52 18.85
C LEU A 583 3.53 14.42 18.02
N CYS A 584 4.29 13.40 17.63
CA CYS A 584 3.81 12.25 16.86
C CYS A 584 3.13 11.18 17.74
N ASN A 585 3.30 11.23 19.08
CA ASN A 585 2.87 10.17 20.01
C ASN A 585 3.41 8.77 19.62
N TYR A 586 4.63 8.73 19.09
CA TYR A 586 5.25 7.54 18.52
C TYR A 586 6.77 7.57 18.77
N ASN A 587 7.38 6.42 19.07
CA ASN A 587 8.83 6.33 19.22
C ASN A 587 9.49 6.30 17.82
N PRO A 588 10.43 7.21 17.52
CA PRO A 588 11.13 7.22 16.23
C PRO A 588 11.83 5.87 16.02
N ARG A 589 11.73 5.32 14.81
CA ARG A 589 12.63 4.24 14.41
C ARG A 589 13.91 4.87 13.86
N PRO A 590 15.10 4.56 14.39
CA PRO A 590 16.31 4.70 13.57
C PRO A 590 16.20 3.69 12.42
N LEU A 591 16.58 4.10 11.20
CA LEU A 591 16.68 3.17 10.07
C LEU A 591 17.67 2.06 10.43
N SER A 592 17.19 0.81 10.49
CA SER A 592 18.02 -0.36 10.21
C SER A 592 18.33 -0.35 8.71
N ASN A 593 19.53 -0.78 8.34
CA ASN A 593 20.06 -0.85 6.97
C ASN A 593 19.34 -1.89 6.08
N GLU A 594 18.03 -2.09 6.23
CA GLU A 594 17.29 -3.23 5.67
C GLU A 594 16.53 -2.91 4.38
N GLU A 595 16.40 -1.65 4.01
CA GLU A 595 15.91 -1.23 2.69
C GLU A 595 16.97 -0.28 2.12
N GLY A 596 17.31 -0.37 0.84
CA GLY A 596 18.40 0.36 0.18
C GLY A 596 18.35 1.90 0.20
N ASP A 597 17.56 2.51 1.08
CA ASP A 597 17.44 3.95 1.34
C ASP A 597 18.62 4.44 2.20
N SER A 598 19.78 4.65 1.59
CA SER A 598 20.98 5.16 2.28
C SER A 598 20.87 6.66 2.65
N LEU A 599 20.01 7.03 3.60
CA LEU A 599 19.89 8.40 4.13
C LEU A 599 20.47 8.50 5.54
N ALA A 600 21.79 8.41 5.62
CA ALA A 600 22.49 8.40 6.89
C ALA A 600 22.25 9.71 7.66
N GLY A 601 21.71 9.63 8.88
CA GLY A 601 21.44 10.80 9.75
C GLY A 601 20.03 11.42 9.68
N CYS A 602 19.12 10.91 8.85
CA CYS A 602 17.70 11.33 8.80
C CYS A 602 16.83 10.56 9.80
N VAL A 603 15.73 11.15 10.29
CA VAL A 603 14.76 10.48 11.18
C VAL A 603 13.34 10.58 10.63
N PHE A 604 12.63 9.45 10.59
CA PHE A 604 11.26 9.36 10.10
C PHE A 604 10.27 8.99 11.21
N PHE A 605 9.08 9.55 11.15
CA PHE A 605 7.99 9.33 12.08
C PHE A 605 6.74 8.91 11.32
N ARG A 606 6.12 7.80 11.73
CA ARG A 606 4.83 7.36 11.19
C ARG A 606 3.70 8.11 11.87
N VAL A 607 2.94 8.87 11.10
CA VAL A 607 1.86 9.73 11.58
C VAL A 607 0.76 9.78 10.51
N SER A 608 -0.51 9.93 10.90
CA SER A 608 -1.59 10.10 9.92
C SER A 608 -1.39 11.36 9.07
N THR A 609 -1.83 11.34 7.81
CA THR A 609 -1.69 12.45 6.85
C THR A 609 -2.12 13.80 7.42
N GLU A 610 -3.30 13.87 8.04
CA GLU A 610 -3.83 15.10 8.65
C GLU A 610 -2.92 15.62 9.76
N ARG A 611 -2.39 14.72 10.59
CA ARG A 611 -1.51 15.08 11.71
C ARG A 611 -0.11 15.46 11.23
N CYS A 612 0.40 14.88 10.14
CA CYS A 612 1.63 15.31 9.47
C CYS A 612 1.54 16.79 9.04
N GLU A 613 0.46 17.14 8.34
CA GLU A 613 0.24 18.52 7.87
C GLU A 613 0.13 19.51 9.04
N ASP A 614 -0.54 19.10 10.11
CA ASP A 614 -0.75 19.93 11.28
C ASP A 614 0.54 20.18 12.09
N ILE A 615 1.39 19.16 12.22
CA ILE A 615 2.71 19.28 12.86
C ILE A 615 3.63 20.19 12.03
N ILE A 616 3.71 19.98 10.71
CA ILE A 616 4.49 20.83 9.80
C ILE A 616 4.02 22.28 9.88
N ARG A 617 2.72 22.51 9.86
CA ARG A 617 2.14 23.86 9.93
C ARG A 617 2.48 24.59 11.23
N LYS A 618 2.51 23.88 12.38
CA LYS A 618 2.70 24.49 13.71
C LYS A 618 4.16 24.59 14.16
N HIS A 619 5.01 23.64 13.75
CA HIS A 619 6.35 23.49 14.34
C HIS A 619 7.52 23.67 13.36
N HIS A 620 7.28 23.63 12.04
CA HIS A 620 8.36 23.65 11.05
C HIS A 620 9.22 24.92 11.13
N GLU A 621 8.65 26.11 11.34
CA GLU A 621 9.44 27.35 11.47
C GLU A 621 10.38 27.34 12.69
N SER A 622 9.91 26.82 13.83
CA SER A 622 10.75 26.68 15.03
C SER A 622 11.90 25.70 14.78
N LEU A 623 11.62 24.56 14.16
CA LEU A 623 12.62 23.55 13.83
C LEU A 623 13.64 24.07 12.80
N LEU A 624 13.21 24.83 11.79
CA LEU A 624 14.10 25.47 10.82
C LEU A 624 15.08 26.45 11.46
N THR A 625 14.63 27.21 12.47
CA THR A 625 15.53 28.12 13.21
C THR A 625 16.60 27.38 14.00
N ARG A 626 16.35 26.11 14.34
CA ARG A 626 17.28 25.20 15.02
C ARG A 626 18.13 24.36 14.06
N GLY A 627 18.05 24.64 12.76
CA GLY A 627 18.81 23.91 11.75
C GLY A 627 18.19 22.58 11.35
N CYS A 628 16.90 22.37 11.60
CA CYS A 628 16.19 21.14 11.31
C CYS A 628 15.09 21.38 10.27
N TYR A 629 15.06 20.59 9.20
CA TYR A 629 14.05 20.66 8.15
C TYR A 629 13.01 19.56 8.37
N LEU A 630 11.73 19.90 8.35
CA LEU A 630 10.64 18.97 8.60
C LEU A 630 9.74 18.87 7.36
N PHE A 631 9.66 17.72 6.70
CA PHE A 631 8.85 17.58 5.48
C PHE A 631 8.05 16.27 5.46
N ARG A 632 6.97 16.25 4.67
CA ARG A 632 6.15 15.05 4.44
C ARG A 632 6.66 14.23 3.25
N LYS A 633 6.93 12.94 3.46
CA LYS A 633 7.25 11.94 2.42
C LYS A 633 6.00 11.09 2.13
N LYS A 634 5.57 11.03 0.86
CA LYS A 634 4.39 10.27 0.40
C LYS A 634 4.86 8.95 -0.24
N ARG A 635 4.58 7.78 0.36
CA ARG A 635 4.93 6.45 -0.19
C ARG A 635 3.80 5.91 -1.10
N GLY A 636 3.83 6.22 -2.39
CA GLY A 636 3.07 5.53 -3.46
C GLY A 636 1.53 5.41 -3.29
N TYR A 637 0.86 4.85 -4.30
CA TYR A 637 -0.61 4.69 -4.33
C TYR A 637 -1.12 3.50 -3.50
N THR A 638 -0.24 2.62 -3.00
CA THR A 638 -0.61 1.33 -2.39
C THR A 638 -0.35 1.20 -0.89
N SER A 639 0.39 2.14 -0.25
CA SER A 639 0.86 1.93 1.14
C SER A 639 0.04 2.61 2.24
N GLY A 640 -0.89 3.51 1.89
CA GLY A 640 -1.85 4.11 2.83
C GLY A 640 -1.25 4.85 4.05
N LYS A 641 0.06 5.10 4.12
CA LYS A 641 0.70 5.75 5.27
C LYS A 641 1.75 6.77 4.80
N ASP A 642 1.46 8.05 5.02
CA ASP A 642 2.45 9.13 4.89
C ASP A 642 3.49 9.04 6.01
N GLU A 643 4.72 9.49 5.74
CA GLU A 643 5.79 9.59 6.73
C GLU A 643 6.22 11.05 6.92
N LEU A 644 6.53 11.41 8.16
CA LEU A 644 7.08 12.72 8.52
C LEU A 644 8.59 12.58 8.68
N ALA A 645 9.36 13.32 7.91
CA ALA A 645 10.82 13.25 7.89
C ALA A 645 11.45 14.50 8.53
N LEU A 646 12.43 14.29 9.40
CA LEU A 646 13.20 15.32 10.07
C LEU A 646 14.69 15.19 9.69
N LEU A 647 15.25 16.26 9.12
CA LEU A 647 16.61 16.30 8.58
C LEU A 647 17.44 17.42 9.25
N PRO A 648 18.74 17.22 9.55
CA PRO A 648 19.57 18.23 10.19
C PRO A 648 20.12 19.24 9.17
N THR A 649 19.24 19.85 8.38
CA THR A 649 19.57 20.86 7.39
C THR A 649 18.56 22.01 7.38
N ARG A 650 18.91 23.10 6.71
CA ARG A 650 18.00 24.20 6.37
C ARG A 650 17.78 24.32 4.87
N ASP A 651 18.57 23.60 4.08
CA ASP A 651 18.52 23.66 2.63
C ASP A 651 17.50 22.66 2.10
N TRP A 652 16.44 23.19 1.49
CA TRP A 652 15.38 22.40 0.89
C TRP A 652 15.88 21.58 -0.31
N ARG A 653 17.01 21.96 -0.94
CA ARG A 653 17.64 21.19 -2.02
C ARG A 653 18.14 19.85 -1.53
N LEU A 654 18.81 19.84 -0.38
CA LEU A 654 19.27 18.63 0.29
C LEU A 654 18.10 17.75 0.73
N VAL A 655 16.94 18.35 1.03
CA VAL A 655 15.71 17.61 1.36
C VAL A 655 15.14 16.88 0.15
N LEU A 656 15.13 17.51 -1.03
CA LEU A 656 14.70 16.84 -2.26
C LEU A 656 15.68 15.75 -2.70
N GLN A 657 16.98 16.00 -2.62
CA GLN A 657 18.02 15.00 -2.89
C GLN A 657 17.91 13.82 -1.92
N ALA A 658 17.62 14.08 -0.64
CA ALA A 658 17.39 13.07 0.36
C ALA A 658 16.11 12.26 0.14
N ASN A 659 15.21 12.62 -0.77
CA ASN A 659 14.00 11.82 -1.01
C ASN A 659 14.24 10.64 -1.98
N GLN A 660 15.45 10.53 -2.58
CA GLN A 660 15.89 9.46 -3.50
C GLN A 660 14.81 8.99 -4.50
N THR A 661 14.13 9.93 -5.13
CA THR A 661 13.11 9.62 -6.13
C THR A 661 13.76 9.50 -7.50
N ASN A 662 13.58 8.35 -8.16
CA ASN A 662 14.09 8.07 -9.50
C ASN A 662 13.37 8.98 -10.50
N GLY A 663 13.96 10.13 -10.84
CA GLY A 663 13.47 11.02 -11.92
C GLY A 663 13.46 10.39 -13.32
N ALA A 664 13.78 9.10 -13.43
CA ALA A 664 13.85 8.37 -14.69
C ALA A 664 12.48 8.13 -15.35
N ASN A 665 11.37 8.13 -14.61
CA ASN A 665 10.07 7.71 -15.16
C ASN A 665 9.28 8.82 -15.88
N CYS A 666 9.68 10.10 -15.76
CA CYS A 666 8.88 11.22 -16.26
C CYS A 666 9.64 12.24 -17.13
N GLY A 667 10.95 12.04 -17.38
CA GLY A 667 11.72 12.86 -18.32
C GLY A 667 11.92 14.33 -17.91
N LEU A 668 11.57 14.70 -16.67
CA LEU A 668 11.89 16.00 -16.08
C LEU A 668 13.13 15.86 -15.19
N TYR A 669 14.24 16.47 -15.61
CA TYR A 669 15.49 16.42 -14.85
C TYR A 669 15.34 17.20 -13.53
N THR A 670 15.84 16.61 -12.44
CA THR A 670 15.98 17.20 -11.10
C THR A 670 16.43 18.66 -11.11
N GLU A 671 17.32 19.03 -12.03
CA GLU A 671 17.84 20.39 -12.18
C GLU A 671 16.80 21.42 -12.63
N ASP A 672 15.81 21.05 -13.44
CA ASP A 672 14.78 21.99 -13.92
C ASP A 672 13.79 22.33 -12.79
N ILE A 673 13.43 21.35 -11.96
CA ILE A 673 12.55 21.56 -10.78
C ILE A 673 13.30 22.39 -9.72
N ILE A 674 14.58 22.11 -9.49
CA ILE A 674 15.42 22.94 -8.62
C ILE A 674 15.52 24.36 -9.18
N ALA A 675 15.86 24.54 -10.46
CA ALA A 675 15.96 25.86 -11.09
C ALA A 675 14.63 26.63 -11.06
N TRP A 676 13.51 25.92 -11.20
CA TRP A 676 12.17 26.49 -11.07
C TRP A 676 11.89 26.96 -9.63
N LEU A 677 12.12 26.09 -8.64
CA LEU A 677 11.98 26.43 -7.23
C LEU A 677 12.92 27.57 -6.83
N GLU A 678 14.14 27.64 -7.35
CA GLU A 678 15.06 28.76 -7.11
C GLU A 678 14.54 30.09 -7.67
N LYS A 679 13.92 30.05 -8.84
CA LYS A 679 13.29 31.24 -9.41
C LYS A 679 12.08 31.66 -8.59
N LEU A 680 11.28 30.70 -8.13
CA LEU A 680 10.17 30.96 -7.20
C LEU A 680 10.69 31.60 -5.91
N GLU A 681 11.75 31.06 -5.31
CA GLU A 681 12.36 31.55 -4.07
C GLU A 681 12.83 33.00 -4.20
N LYS A 682 13.44 33.35 -5.35
CA LYS A 682 13.86 34.72 -5.69
C LYS A 682 12.69 35.68 -5.85
N GLU A 683 11.55 35.21 -6.38
CA GLU A 683 10.36 36.03 -6.57
C GLU A 683 9.53 36.16 -5.28
N GLN A 684 9.45 35.10 -4.49
CA GLN A 684 8.75 35.03 -3.21
C GLN A 684 9.29 33.88 -2.33
N PRO A 685 9.61 34.13 -1.06
CA PRO A 685 10.06 33.07 -0.16
C PRO A 685 8.96 32.04 0.05
N PHE A 686 9.29 30.76 -0.06
CA PHE A 686 8.39 29.66 0.24
C PHE A 686 9.09 28.66 1.15
N LEU A 687 8.32 27.69 1.63
CA LEU A 687 8.79 26.57 2.40
C LEU A 687 8.24 25.28 1.80
N LEU A 688 9.13 24.33 1.51
CA LEU A 688 8.74 23.02 1.01
C LEU A 688 8.12 22.22 2.17
N THR A 689 6.90 21.74 2.00
CA THR A 689 6.15 21.02 3.05
C THR A 689 5.89 19.56 2.71
N GLY A 690 6.11 19.13 1.47
CA GLY A 690 6.09 17.72 1.12
C GLY A 690 6.53 17.45 -0.32
N ALA A 691 6.97 16.23 -0.59
CA ALA A 691 7.36 15.75 -1.91
C ALA A 691 6.88 14.30 -2.12
N GLY A 692 6.43 13.99 -3.35
CA GLY A 692 5.99 12.67 -3.79
C GLY A 692 7.14 11.72 -4.13
N PHE A 693 6.80 10.55 -4.67
CA PHE A 693 7.75 9.48 -5.07
C PHE A 693 8.52 9.79 -6.35
N ASP A 694 8.10 10.80 -7.11
CA ASP A 694 8.79 11.34 -8.28
C ASP A 694 8.80 12.88 -8.14
N TRP A 695 9.92 13.55 -8.44
CA TRP A 695 10.14 15.00 -8.19
C TRP A 695 9.03 15.92 -8.76
N CYS A 696 8.19 15.39 -9.65
CA CYS A 696 7.03 16.00 -10.26
C CYS A 696 5.90 16.31 -9.27
N GLU A 697 5.79 15.63 -8.13
CA GLU A 697 4.77 15.95 -7.12
C GLU A 697 5.36 16.67 -5.90
N GLY A 698 4.76 17.78 -5.47
CA GLY A 698 5.16 18.39 -4.20
C GLY A 698 4.25 19.49 -3.67
N ARG A 699 4.53 19.92 -2.45
CA ARG A 699 3.74 20.91 -1.72
C ARG A 699 4.63 21.98 -1.12
N PHE A 700 4.25 23.25 -1.27
CA PHE A 700 4.90 24.35 -0.56
C PHE A 700 3.91 25.31 0.09
N THR A 701 4.37 25.99 1.13
CA THR A 701 3.66 27.08 1.80
C THR A 701 4.44 28.38 1.64
N THR A 702 3.75 29.48 1.36
CA THR A 702 4.38 30.79 1.24
C THR A 702 3.56 31.88 1.94
N PRO A 703 4.19 32.80 2.69
CA PRO A 703 3.51 33.98 3.21
C PRO A 703 3.12 34.94 2.07
N ILE A 704 1.86 35.36 2.05
CA ILE A 704 1.33 36.22 0.98
C ILE A 704 1.73 37.67 1.28
N LYS A 705 2.85 38.12 0.70
CA LYS A 705 3.33 39.51 0.87
C LYS A 705 2.69 40.50 -0.11
N ASN A 706 2.42 40.06 -1.34
CA ASN A 706 1.78 40.88 -2.37
C ASN A 706 0.87 39.99 -3.23
N ALA A 707 -0.40 39.88 -2.82
CA ALA A 707 -1.38 39.01 -3.45
C ALA A 707 -1.57 39.24 -4.96
N PRO A 708 -1.63 40.48 -5.49
CA PRO A 708 -1.68 40.71 -6.94
C PRO A 708 -0.43 40.25 -7.70
N LYS A 709 0.76 40.48 -7.14
CA LYS A 709 2.01 40.05 -7.79
C LYS A 709 2.14 38.53 -7.76
N LEU A 710 1.77 37.90 -6.64
CA LEU A 710 1.73 36.45 -6.47
C LEU A 710 0.70 35.81 -7.41
N ALA A 711 -0.53 36.34 -7.50
CA ALA A 711 -1.54 35.85 -8.43
C ALA A 711 -1.06 35.92 -9.88
N LYS A 712 -0.44 37.04 -10.28
CA LYS A 712 0.08 37.22 -11.64
C LYS A 712 1.27 36.31 -11.94
N ALA A 713 2.13 36.08 -10.96
CA ALA A 713 3.20 35.09 -11.04
C ALA A 713 2.59 33.69 -11.21
N MET A 714 1.69 33.27 -10.33
CA MET A 714 1.01 31.97 -10.39
C MET A 714 0.31 31.72 -11.73
N TYR A 715 -0.44 32.69 -12.26
CA TYR A 715 -1.06 32.59 -13.58
C TYR A 715 -0.07 32.48 -14.74
N LYS A 716 1.11 33.10 -14.61
CA LYS A 716 2.17 33.00 -15.61
C LYS A 716 2.87 31.64 -15.53
N PHE A 717 2.83 30.98 -14.38
CA PHE A 717 3.54 29.73 -14.10
C PHE A 717 2.65 28.48 -14.21
N CYS A 718 1.34 28.58 -13.99
CA CYS A 718 0.38 27.49 -14.10
C CYS A 718 -0.93 28.03 -14.73
N PRO A 719 -1.01 28.07 -16.07
CA PRO A 719 -2.17 28.63 -16.79
C PRO A 719 -3.48 27.87 -16.50
N ASP A 720 -3.38 26.58 -16.17
CA ASP A 720 -4.51 25.66 -15.95
C ASP A 720 -5.29 25.92 -14.65
N ILE A 721 -4.82 26.83 -13.78
CA ILE A 721 -5.60 27.36 -12.64
C ILE A 721 -6.95 27.96 -13.11
N VAL A 722 -7.04 28.38 -14.38
CA VAL A 722 -8.26 28.88 -15.02
C VAL A 722 -9.32 27.76 -15.20
N ASP A 723 -8.89 26.54 -15.52
CA ASP A 723 -9.80 25.42 -15.82
C ASP A 723 -10.35 24.76 -14.54
N GLN A 724 -9.70 24.96 -13.39
CA GLN A 724 -10.17 24.51 -12.08
C GLN A 724 -11.17 25.49 -11.39
N GLY A 725 -11.69 26.48 -12.12
CA GLY A 725 -12.79 27.33 -11.67
C GLY A 725 -12.42 28.55 -10.83
N ILE A 726 -11.13 28.87 -10.66
CA ILE A 726 -10.69 30.10 -9.99
C ILE A 726 -10.47 31.20 -11.04
N GLY A 727 -11.55 31.68 -11.66
CA GLY A 727 -11.65 32.91 -12.48
C GLY A 727 -10.39 33.47 -13.18
N ASP A 728 -10.21 34.79 -13.14
CA ASP A 728 -9.07 35.54 -13.68
C ASP A 728 -8.04 35.95 -12.60
N VAL A 729 -6.87 36.47 -13.01
CA VAL A 729 -5.79 36.95 -12.11
C VAL A 729 -6.30 37.87 -10.99
N GLY A 730 -7.29 38.73 -11.28
CA GLY A 730 -7.87 39.64 -10.29
C GLY A 730 -8.72 38.92 -9.24
N SER A 731 -9.42 37.86 -9.64
CA SER A 731 -10.22 37.00 -8.76
C SER A 731 -9.32 36.20 -7.80
N LEU A 732 -8.25 35.57 -8.31
CA LEU A 732 -7.24 34.89 -7.47
C LEU A 732 -6.54 35.88 -6.54
N ALA A 733 -6.16 37.07 -7.02
CA ALA A 733 -5.55 38.10 -6.18
C ALA A 733 -6.47 38.54 -5.04
N THR A 734 -7.79 38.53 -5.25
CA THR A 734 -8.78 38.89 -4.24
C THR A 734 -8.92 37.80 -3.17
N GLU A 735 -8.91 36.53 -3.57
CA GLU A 735 -8.90 35.42 -2.61
C GLU A 735 -7.59 35.35 -1.82
N LEU A 736 -6.45 35.54 -2.48
CA LEU A 736 -5.14 35.58 -1.81
C LEU A 736 -5.05 36.71 -0.78
N LYS A 737 -5.72 37.87 -0.99
CA LYS A 737 -5.79 38.95 0.02
C LYS A 737 -6.51 38.54 1.31
N LYS A 738 -7.42 37.56 1.24
CA LYS A 738 -8.16 37.06 2.41
C LYS A 738 -7.36 36.05 3.23
N LYS A 739 -6.19 35.62 2.74
CA LYS A 739 -5.36 34.58 3.35
C LYS A 739 -4.02 35.19 3.80
N GLN A 740 -3.46 34.70 4.90
CA GLN A 740 -2.12 35.10 5.34
C GLN A 740 -1.01 34.27 4.70
N ARG A 741 -1.31 33.01 4.40
CA ARG A 741 -0.41 32.07 3.73
C ARG A 741 -1.16 31.38 2.62
N PHE A 742 -0.42 31.02 1.59
CA PHE A 742 -0.90 30.22 0.48
C PHE A 742 -0.25 28.84 0.56
N PHE A 743 -1.06 27.80 0.37
CA PHE A 743 -0.61 26.43 0.23
C PHE A 743 -0.83 26.03 -1.21
N PHE A 744 0.22 25.54 -1.84
CA PHE A 744 0.20 25.09 -3.22
C PHE A 744 0.62 23.64 -3.28
N TRP A 745 -0.03 22.91 -4.17
CA TRP A 745 0.36 21.57 -4.55
C TRP A 745 0.58 21.58 -6.06
N TRP A 746 1.64 20.91 -6.49
CA TRP A 746 1.91 20.65 -7.90
C TRP A 746 2.02 19.14 -8.10
N ASP A 747 1.60 18.72 -9.28
CA ASP A 747 1.63 17.36 -9.84
C ASP A 747 2.18 17.48 -11.27
#